data_AF-A0A972LVW9-F1
#
_entry.id   AF-A0A972LVW9-F1
#
_cell.length_a   1.000
_cell.length_b   1.000
_cell.length_c   1.000
_cell.angle_alpha   90.00
_cell.angle_beta   90.00
_cell.angle_gamma   90.00
#
_symmetry.space_group_name_H-M   'P 1'
#
loop_
_entity.id
_entity.type
_entity.pdbx_description
1 polymer ?
#
loop_
_entity_poly.entity_id
_entity_poly.type
_entity_poly.pdbx_seq_one_letter_code
_entity_poly.pdbx_strand_id
1 'polypeptide(L)'
;MPATEKTWRNQKVMHVIFGASSLVMLVATLWLMAEDHNREWKDWQLANRKKEAWMIQAQHDSLAYQFQGKMNGYDVEMLTVQAEPIDSGLIEKFKTLVSEEARRSAPEDTQVEIGFPSLDSALEDFEAALEAVASTKVQVDEADEANKQSAGDALLAAEKKAVDTRSGVLGELASFIADAKQREKVLVGQRKFVAADRTATVSELGLMEAGGASAAEKKTIQTSIQGFTDKIAELTAEIANAKNYRLSLQGVHGEIDAKRTAIAKEKSTLTTELSRLEDQVYLNTSNPLEWVTRWPVLDALYDGNVQIDQIWLPELTINFNFSTPARFDRCKSCHQSISQSAPGSPSEPAYPALPVEEREQVLTLATPDSAPEDGVGLLEAYGLKLADEGVINYADVTVHFVLPESLAAKAGLESGDVIRLAGDLPVYDNATVVNYLLAERTKWGEEAPASLTIIRGLSHPFTTHPRLDLFLSDSSPHAEKDFGCTICHDGQGSGTEFPWTSHTPNNAEQQIEWTREHGWFDNHHWIFPMKPARFAESNCLKCHFDKGGLEPSERFPAPPAPKLVEGWTLVEQYGCFGCHEMNGFDGPDHQVGPDVRLGPNYAEVAQQILRDKGLSVDQRSLAERLVKVPGDDRVRNRLMVALNQDQKQGQKAKANLTPATHKLAGGLKDVDAPGSYRKAGPSLRFLKSKVEADWLYSWIKQPSNFRPTTKMPQFFGQYQHLQDPGDEDQLAVSERYEPVEIRALTEFLLSNSDDFEYLRPPAEVTEQPSVERGKWQFESRGCLACHSHESFPEIASRQGPDLSRVSAKFKTEKGALWLYSWIKQPHRYHVRTKMPELFLDPITEKDTTGKPTGKVTDPAADIAVFLMNNASD
;
A
#
# COMPACT_ATOMS: atom_id res chain seq x y z
N MET A 1 18.86 71.53 45.60
CA MET A 1 17.53 70.90 45.49
C MET A 1 17.75 69.41 45.32
N PRO A 2 17.36 68.54 46.27
CA PRO A 2 17.47 67.10 46.06
C PRO A 2 16.48 66.71 44.97
N ALA A 3 16.96 66.04 43.92
CA ALA A 3 16.11 65.47 42.89
C ALA A 3 15.17 64.48 43.57
N THR A 4 13.88 64.75 43.55
CA THR A 4 12.88 63.83 44.08
C THR A 4 12.97 62.52 43.30
N GLU A 5 13.22 61.39 43.98
CA GLU A 5 13.24 60.03 43.40
C GLU A 5 11.86 59.55 42.92
N LYS A 6 10.98 60.47 42.52
CA LYS A 6 9.68 60.16 41.95
C LYS A 6 9.88 59.86 40.47
N THR A 7 9.83 58.57 40.14
CA THR A 7 9.72 58.11 38.75
C THR A 7 8.45 58.69 38.13
N TRP A 8 8.53 59.13 36.85
CA TRP A 8 7.40 59.72 36.12
C TRP A 8 6.16 58.80 36.14
N ARG A 9 6.38 57.48 36.08
CA ARG A 9 5.33 56.46 36.13
C ARG A 9 5.52 55.55 37.35
N ASN A 10 4.41 55.11 37.95
CA ASN A 10 4.43 54.20 39.08
C ASN A 10 5.05 52.85 38.68
N GLN A 11 6.22 52.52 39.26
CA GLN A 11 6.96 51.29 38.96
C GLN A 11 6.13 50.02 39.17
N LYS A 12 5.25 49.97 40.18
CA LYS A 12 4.38 48.80 40.41
C LYS A 12 3.43 48.57 39.23
N VAL A 13 2.85 49.65 38.69
CA VAL A 13 1.96 49.57 37.53
C VAL A 13 2.74 49.14 36.29
N MET A 14 3.96 49.66 36.09
CA MET A 14 4.81 49.22 34.98
C MET A 14 5.21 47.75 35.06
N HIS A 15 5.55 47.23 36.25
CA HIS A 15 5.87 45.82 36.43
C HIS A 15 4.65 44.92 36.15
N VAL A 16 3.45 45.33 36.58
CA VAL A 16 2.21 44.60 36.26
C VAL A 16 1.93 44.62 34.76
N ILE A 17 2.05 45.77 34.10
CA ILE A 17 1.87 45.88 32.64
C ILE A 17 2.90 45.03 31.90
N PHE A 18 4.18 45.08 32.30
CA PHE A 18 5.25 44.27 31.70
C PHE A 18 5.02 42.77 31.91
N GLY A 19 4.61 42.37 33.12
CA GLY A 19 4.27 40.97 33.43
C GLY A 19 3.09 40.48 32.57
N ALA A 20 2.04 41.29 32.46
CA ALA A 20 0.88 40.98 31.62
C ALA A 20 1.25 40.90 30.12
N SER A 21 2.03 41.86 29.59
CA SER A 21 2.46 41.84 28.19
C SER A 21 3.38 40.67 27.89
N SER A 22 4.25 40.29 28.83
CA SER A 22 5.11 39.12 28.69
C SER A 22 4.30 37.83 28.68
N LEU A 23 3.26 37.72 29.52
CA LEU A 23 2.34 36.58 29.51
C LEU A 23 1.57 36.49 28.20
N VAL A 24 1.06 37.60 27.68
CA VAL A 24 0.37 37.65 26.38
C VAL A 24 1.31 37.23 25.24
N MET A 25 2.55 37.72 25.24
CA MET A 25 3.54 37.34 24.24
C MET A 25 3.89 35.84 24.32
N LEU A 26 4.03 35.29 25.53
CA LEU A 26 4.26 33.86 25.74
C LEU A 26 3.09 33.04 25.19
N VAL A 27 1.85 33.39 25.54
CA VAL A 27 0.66 32.70 25.06
C VAL A 27 0.56 32.78 23.53
N ALA A 28 0.80 33.96 22.93
CA ALA A 28 0.79 34.12 21.49
C ALA A 28 1.89 33.30 20.80
N THR A 29 3.08 33.23 21.40
CA THR A 29 4.20 32.41 20.86
C THR A 29 3.87 30.93 20.92
N LEU A 30 3.34 30.45 22.06
CA LEU A 30 2.89 29.08 22.22
C LEU A 30 1.76 28.73 21.25
N TRP A 31 0.82 29.66 21.05
CA TRP A 31 -0.27 29.50 20.07
C TRP A 31 0.29 29.36 18.66
N LEU A 32 1.17 30.28 18.22
CA LEU A 32 1.76 30.23 16.88
C LEU A 32 2.57 28.94 16.66
N MET A 33 3.32 28.51 17.68
CA MET A 33 4.09 27.26 17.61
C MET A 33 3.17 26.02 17.58
N ALA A 34 2.06 26.04 18.32
CA ALA A 34 1.07 24.97 18.29
C ALA A 34 0.35 24.89 16.94
N GLU A 35 -0.02 26.04 16.36
CA GLU A 35 -0.65 26.15 15.04
C GLU A 35 0.29 25.63 13.94
N ASP A 36 1.55 26.09 13.91
CA ASP A 36 2.55 25.67 12.91
C ASP A 36 2.89 24.16 13.01
N HIS A 37 2.86 23.62 14.22
CA HIS A 37 3.06 22.18 14.47
C HIS A 37 1.83 21.33 14.11
N ASN A 38 0.63 21.92 14.06
CA ASN A 38 -0.60 21.21 13.77
C ASN A 38 -0.93 21.19 12.26
N ARG A 39 -0.07 20.52 11.49
CA ARG A 39 -0.22 20.37 10.04
C ARG A 39 -1.39 19.47 9.65
N GLU A 40 -1.88 19.69 8.43
CA GLU A 40 -3.06 19.04 7.82
C GLU A 40 -3.09 17.50 7.94
N TRP A 41 -1.95 16.82 7.75
CA TRP A 41 -1.89 15.35 7.84
C TRP A 41 -2.39 14.79 9.17
N LYS A 42 -2.26 15.53 10.28
CA LYS A 42 -2.74 15.09 11.59
C LYS A 42 -4.26 14.95 11.60
N ASP A 43 -4.96 15.87 10.95
CA ASP A 43 -6.42 15.84 10.89
C ASP A 43 -6.92 14.65 10.06
N TRP A 44 -6.21 14.33 8.97
CA TRP A 44 -6.47 13.12 8.17
C TRP A 44 -6.27 11.82 8.97
N GLN A 45 -5.21 11.72 9.79
CA GLN A 45 -5.01 10.55 10.66
C GLN A 45 -6.10 10.43 11.73
N LEU A 46 -6.51 11.54 12.35
CA LEU A 46 -7.58 11.52 13.34
C LEU A 46 -8.92 11.12 12.71
N ALA A 47 -9.22 11.64 11.52
CA ALA A 47 -10.42 11.25 10.78
C ALA A 47 -10.39 9.76 10.43
N ASN A 48 -9.23 9.24 9.98
CA ASN A 48 -9.09 7.82 9.69
C ASN A 48 -9.23 6.95 10.95
N ARG A 49 -8.66 7.38 12.08
CA ARG A 49 -8.82 6.69 13.37
C ARG A 49 -10.27 6.71 13.86
N LYS A 50 -10.97 7.85 13.74
CA LYS A 50 -12.41 7.94 14.04
C LYS A 50 -13.19 6.94 13.19
N LYS A 51 -12.88 6.88 11.90
CA LYS A 51 -13.47 5.91 10.97
C LYS A 51 -13.17 4.46 11.39
N GLU A 52 -11.92 4.09 11.70
CA GLU A 52 -11.59 2.73 12.18
C GLU A 52 -12.34 2.39 13.48
N ALA A 53 -12.34 3.30 14.47
CA ALA A 53 -13.08 3.11 15.71
C ALA A 53 -14.57 2.88 15.45
N TRP A 54 -15.16 3.65 14.53
CA TRP A 54 -16.56 3.50 14.13
C TRP A 54 -16.82 2.14 13.47
N MET A 55 -15.98 1.70 12.52
CA MET A 55 -16.16 0.40 11.83
C MET A 55 -16.06 -0.77 12.81
N ILE A 56 -15.12 -0.70 13.74
CA ILE A 56 -14.93 -1.72 14.78
C ILE A 56 -16.12 -1.69 15.77
N GLN A 57 -16.62 -0.51 16.13
CA GLN A 57 -17.81 -0.37 16.99
C GLN A 57 -19.06 -0.95 16.31
N ALA A 58 -19.27 -0.68 15.02
CA ALA A 58 -20.35 -1.27 14.25
C ALA A 58 -20.30 -2.80 14.24
N GLN A 59 -19.11 -3.38 14.04
CA GLN A 59 -18.89 -4.81 14.12
C GLN A 59 -19.16 -5.35 15.53
N HIS A 60 -18.66 -4.66 16.55
CA HIS A 60 -18.89 -5.00 17.96
C HIS A 60 -20.39 -5.05 18.27
N ASP A 61 -21.14 -4.01 17.93
CA ASP A 61 -22.57 -3.90 18.27
C ASP A 61 -23.42 -4.93 17.55
N SER A 62 -23.09 -5.22 16.29
CA SER A 62 -23.73 -6.31 15.53
C SER A 62 -23.50 -7.67 16.21
N LEU A 63 -22.26 -7.97 16.60
CA LEU A 63 -21.93 -9.23 17.29
C LEU A 63 -22.53 -9.28 18.69
N ALA A 64 -22.53 -8.16 19.43
CA ALA A 64 -23.13 -8.07 20.76
C ALA A 64 -24.62 -8.39 20.71
N TYR A 65 -25.35 -7.86 19.72
CA TYR A 65 -26.75 -8.19 19.49
C TYR A 65 -26.95 -9.67 19.17
N GLN A 66 -26.18 -10.22 18.22
CA GLN A 66 -26.27 -11.64 17.84
C GLN A 66 -25.94 -12.58 19.01
N PHE A 67 -24.99 -12.19 19.86
CA PHE A 67 -24.56 -13.00 21.00
C PHE A 67 -25.50 -12.83 22.20
N GLN A 68 -26.26 -11.75 22.32
CA GLN A 68 -27.15 -11.49 23.46
C GLN A 68 -28.10 -12.66 23.73
N GLY A 69 -28.76 -13.18 22.69
CA GLY A 69 -29.66 -14.34 22.81
C GLY A 69 -28.93 -15.60 23.28
N LYS A 70 -27.74 -15.88 22.71
CA LYS A 70 -26.92 -17.04 23.08
C LYS A 70 -26.38 -16.94 24.51
N MET A 71 -25.92 -15.75 24.92
CA MET A 71 -25.41 -15.49 26.26
C MET A 71 -26.50 -15.69 27.32
N ASN A 72 -27.72 -15.19 27.07
CA ASN A 72 -28.87 -15.44 27.94
C ASN A 72 -29.22 -16.94 28.00
N GLY A 73 -29.15 -17.64 26.86
CA GLY A 73 -29.33 -19.09 26.79
C GLY A 73 -28.31 -19.85 27.63
N TYR A 74 -27.03 -19.48 27.55
CA TYR A 74 -25.97 -20.09 28.37
C TYR A 74 -26.17 -19.84 29.87
N ASP A 75 -26.71 -18.70 30.28
CA ASP A 75 -26.99 -18.45 31.70
C ASP A 75 -28.09 -19.38 32.23
N VAL A 76 -29.12 -19.64 31.44
CA VAL A 76 -30.17 -20.61 31.78
C VAL A 76 -29.61 -22.04 31.77
N GLU A 77 -28.88 -22.42 30.72
CA GLU A 77 -28.28 -23.75 30.61
C GLU A 77 -27.28 -24.03 31.74
N MET A 78 -26.52 -23.02 32.16
CA MET A 78 -25.62 -23.09 33.30
C MET A 78 -26.37 -23.43 34.59
N LEU A 79 -27.47 -22.72 34.87
CA LEU A 79 -28.31 -22.97 36.03
C LEU A 79 -28.87 -24.39 36.00
N THR A 80 -29.37 -24.84 34.85
CA THR A 80 -29.91 -26.21 34.70
C THR A 80 -28.84 -27.27 34.94
N VAL A 81 -27.65 -27.14 34.32
CA VAL A 81 -26.53 -28.08 34.49
C VAL A 81 -26.02 -28.12 35.93
N GLN A 82 -25.96 -26.97 36.58
CA GLN A 82 -25.55 -26.88 37.99
C GLN A 82 -26.62 -27.43 38.94
N ALA A 83 -27.88 -27.52 38.52
CA ALA A 83 -28.97 -28.18 39.23
C ALA A 83 -29.16 -29.67 38.84
N GLU A 84 -28.22 -30.28 38.13
CA GLU A 84 -28.23 -31.74 37.88
C GLU A 84 -27.58 -32.52 39.04
N PRO A 85 -28.01 -33.78 39.30
CA PRO A 85 -27.36 -34.63 40.29
C PRO A 85 -25.87 -34.85 39.99
N ILE A 86 -25.04 -34.90 41.03
CA ILE A 86 -23.64 -35.31 40.91
C ILE A 86 -23.61 -36.84 40.81
N ASP A 87 -22.79 -37.39 39.91
CA ASP A 87 -22.58 -38.82 39.84
C ASP A 87 -21.97 -39.35 41.14
N SER A 88 -22.74 -40.14 41.88
CA SER A 88 -22.31 -40.82 43.10
C SER A 88 -21.01 -41.62 42.91
N GLY A 89 -20.76 -42.17 41.72
CA GLY A 89 -19.53 -42.89 41.40
C GLY A 89 -18.29 -41.99 41.43
N LEU A 90 -18.41 -40.72 41.06
CA LEU A 90 -17.31 -39.75 41.15
C LEU A 90 -17.03 -39.34 42.60
N ILE A 91 -18.06 -39.19 43.42
CA ILE A 91 -17.92 -38.92 44.86
C ILE A 91 -17.22 -40.09 45.55
N GLU A 92 -17.63 -41.33 45.27
CA GLU A 92 -16.99 -42.53 45.84
C GLU A 92 -15.54 -42.70 45.36
N LYS A 93 -15.27 -42.42 44.08
CA LYS A 93 -13.90 -42.37 43.54
C LYS A 93 -13.06 -41.34 44.27
N PHE A 94 -13.60 -40.15 44.56
CA PHE A 94 -12.90 -39.11 45.33
C PHE A 94 -12.60 -39.57 46.78
N LYS A 95 -13.61 -40.09 47.49
CA LYS A 95 -13.48 -40.61 48.86
C LYS A 95 -12.45 -41.75 48.94
N THR A 96 -12.42 -42.62 47.94
CA THR A 96 -11.44 -43.71 47.82
C THR A 96 -10.02 -43.16 47.68
N LEU A 97 -9.79 -42.20 46.78
CA LEU A 97 -8.47 -41.58 46.61
C LEU A 97 -7.95 -40.95 47.90
N VAL A 98 -8.80 -40.23 48.63
CA VAL A 98 -8.43 -39.61 49.93
C VAL A 98 -8.10 -40.68 50.97
N SER A 99 -8.91 -41.74 51.04
CA SER A 99 -8.72 -42.83 52.01
C SER A 99 -7.47 -43.67 51.72
N GLU A 100 -7.17 -43.94 50.45
CA GLU A 100 -5.96 -44.65 50.02
C GLU A 100 -4.70 -43.85 50.33
N GLU A 101 -4.69 -42.55 50.03
CA GLU A 101 -3.56 -41.69 50.33
C GLU A 101 -3.32 -41.56 51.84
N ALA A 102 -4.39 -41.50 52.64
CA ALA A 102 -4.29 -41.48 54.08
C ALA A 102 -3.66 -42.75 54.65
N ARG A 103 -4.11 -43.93 54.18
CA ARG A 103 -3.51 -45.23 54.56
C ARG A 103 -2.05 -45.31 54.14
N ARG A 104 -1.70 -44.84 52.94
CA ARG A 104 -0.31 -44.79 52.45
C ARG A 104 0.58 -43.89 53.31
N SER A 105 0.03 -42.79 53.81
CA SER A 105 0.77 -41.82 54.62
C SER A 105 0.85 -42.16 56.12
N ALA A 106 0.06 -43.13 56.56
CA ALA A 106 0.02 -43.55 57.96
C ALA A 106 1.20 -44.47 58.30
N PRO A 107 1.71 -44.44 59.55
CA PRO A 107 2.63 -45.46 60.06
C PRO A 107 2.02 -46.87 59.97
N GLU A 108 2.83 -47.91 59.71
CA GLU A 108 2.39 -49.30 59.43
C GLU A 108 1.42 -49.91 60.48
N ASP A 109 1.41 -49.41 61.72
CA ASP A 109 0.57 -49.92 62.82
C ASP A 109 -0.72 -49.09 63.09
N THR A 110 -1.03 -48.06 62.28
CA THR A 110 -2.19 -47.19 62.51
C THR A 110 -3.35 -47.56 61.58
N GLN A 111 -4.47 -48.08 62.12
CA GLN A 111 -5.74 -48.11 61.39
C GLN A 111 -6.27 -46.68 61.24
N VAL A 112 -6.20 -46.13 60.04
CA VAL A 112 -6.76 -44.81 59.71
C VAL A 112 -8.07 -44.99 58.97
N GLU A 113 -9.16 -44.66 59.65
CA GLU A 113 -10.50 -44.53 59.06
C GLU A 113 -10.80 -43.04 58.92
N ILE A 114 -10.90 -42.55 57.68
CA ILE A 114 -11.24 -41.15 57.40
C ILE A 114 -12.74 -41.04 57.19
N GLY A 115 -13.40 -40.25 58.04
CA GLY A 115 -14.76 -39.81 57.82
C GLY A 115 -14.81 -38.56 56.94
N PHE A 116 -15.93 -38.37 56.24
CA PHE A 116 -16.19 -37.22 55.37
C PHE A 116 -17.39 -36.36 55.86
N PRO A 117 -17.52 -36.05 57.16
CA PRO A 117 -18.76 -35.50 57.72
C PRO A 117 -19.19 -34.15 57.10
N SER A 118 -18.25 -33.29 56.72
CA SER A 118 -18.57 -32.01 56.06
C SER A 118 -19.02 -32.19 54.61
N LEU A 119 -18.35 -33.07 53.86
CA LEU A 119 -18.71 -33.41 52.49
C LEU A 119 -20.05 -34.17 52.44
N ASP A 120 -20.27 -35.11 53.37
CA ASP A 120 -21.52 -35.86 53.47
C ASP A 120 -22.69 -34.93 53.83
N SER A 121 -22.51 -34.02 54.78
CA SER A 121 -23.52 -32.99 55.10
C SER A 121 -23.80 -32.08 53.89
N ALA A 122 -22.77 -31.67 53.14
CA ALA A 122 -22.97 -30.84 51.95
C ALA A 122 -23.70 -31.60 50.83
N LEU A 123 -23.48 -32.92 50.70
CA LEU A 123 -24.20 -33.78 49.76
C LEU A 123 -25.67 -33.95 50.17
N GLU A 124 -25.96 -34.16 51.45
CA GLU A 124 -27.33 -34.22 51.98
C GLU A 124 -28.10 -32.91 51.70
N ASP A 125 -27.46 -31.76 51.95
CA ASP A 125 -28.04 -30.44 51.67
C ASP A 125 -28.32 -30.24 50.17
N PHE A 126 -27.43 -30.72 49.31
CA PHE A 126 -27.58 -30.66 47.85
C PHE A 126 -28.69 -31.60 47.35
N GLU A 127 -28.75 -32.84 47.85
CA GLU A 127 -29.80 -33.80 47.51
C GLU A 127 -31.19 -33.28 47.93
N ALA A 128 -31.31 -32.68 49.12
CA ALA A 128 -32.55 -32.05 49.56
C ALA A 128 -32.95 -30.85 48.66
N ALA A 129 -31.97 -30.10 48.16
CA ALA A 129 -32.24 -29.03 47.19
C ALA A 129 -32.70 -29.58 45.83
N LEU A 130 -32.12 -30.69 45.36
CA LEU A 130 -32.54 -31.35 44.13
C LEU A 130 -33.97 -31.92 44.21
N GLU A 131 -34.36 -32.47 45.36
CA GLU A 131 -35.72 -32.94 45.59
C GLU A 131 -36.73 -31.78 45.51
N ALA A 132 -36.37 -30.61 46.07
CA ALA A 132 -37.17 -29.40 45.95
C ALA A 132 -37.27 -28.90 44.50
N VAL A 133 -36.19 -28.97 43.72
CA VAL A 133 -36.22 -28.66 42.27
C VAL A 133 -37.16 -29.61 41.54
N ALA A 134 -37.05 -30.92 41.77
CA ALA A 134 -37.90 -31.93 41.15
C ALA A 134 -39.38 -31.74 41.49
N SER A 135 -39.70 -31.47 42.77
CA SER A 135 -41.09 -31.22 43.18
C SER A 135 -41.67 -29.96 42.57
N THR A 136 -40.87 -28.89 42.47
CA THR A 136 -41.33 -27.60 41.93
C THR A 136 -41.48 -27.66 40.41
N LYS A 137 -40.65 -28.47 39.73
CA LYS A 137 -40.78 -28.71 38.28
C LYS A 137 -42.10 -29.37 37.92
N VAL A 138 -42.54 -30.37 38.69
CA VAL A 138 -43.87 -30.98 38.52
C VAL A 138 -45.00 -29.95 38.71
N GLN A 139 -44.85 -29.06 39.70
CA GLN A 139 -45.84 -27.98 39.92
C GLN A 139 -45.90 -26.97 38.77
N VAL A 140 -44.78 -26.71 38.08
CA VAL A 140 -44.76 -25.88 36.86
C VAL A 140 -45.46 -26.57 35.70
N ASP A 141 -45.19 -27.87 35.49
CA ASP A 141 -45.79 -28.65 34.41
C ASP A 141 -47.32 -28.81 34.58
N GLU A 142 -47.81 -28.80 35.82
CA GLU A 142 -49.23 -28.89 36.18
C GLU A 142 -49.91 -27.52 36.38
N ALA A 143 -49.19 -26.40 36.24
CA ALA A 143 -49.73 -25.07 36.51
C ALA A 143 -50.61 -24.53 35.36
N ASP A 144 -51.80 -24.05 35.71
CA ASP A 144 -52.66 -23.27 34.81
C ASP A 144 -52.00 -21.92 34.45
N GLU A 145 -52.44 -21.33 33.32
CA GLU A 145 -51.82 -20.13 32.74
C GLU A 145 -51.82 -18.90 33.65
N ALA A 146 -52.70 -18.86 34.66
CA ALA A 146 -52.72 -17.82 35.69
C ALA A 146 -51.61 -17.97 36.76
N ASN A 147 -51.13 -19.19 37.01
CA ASN A 147 -50.14 -19.51 38.05
C ASN A 147 -48.75 -19.83 37.50
N LYS A 148 -48.64 -20.06 36.19
CA LYS A 148 -47.41 -20.46 35.49
C LYS A 148 -46.22 -19.56 35.76
N GLN A 149 -46.43 -18.24 35.84
CA GLN A 149 -45.36 -17.29 36.16
C GLN A 149 -44.86 -17.45 37.61
N SER A 150 -45.78 -17.53 38.57
CA SER A 150 -45.42 -17.76 39.98
C SER A 150 -44.77 -19.11 40.24
N ALA A 151 -45.19 -20.16 39.51
CA ALA A 151 -44.59 -21.48 39.55
C ALA A 151 -43.17 -21.45 38.94
N GLY A 152 -42.98 -20.71 37.83
CA GLY A 152 -41.67 -20.49 37.22
C GLY A 152 -40.69 -19.76 38.14
N ASP A 153 -41.15 -18.72 38.84
CA ASP A 153 -40.33 -18.01 39.84
C ASP A 153 -39.92 -18.91 41.01
N ALA A 154 -40.83 -19.80 41.45
CA ALA A 154 -40.54 -20.79 42.49
C ALA A 154 -39.50 -21.83 42.02
N LEU A 155 -39.60 -22.29 40.77
CA LEU A 155 -38.62 -23.21 40.18
C LEU A 155 -37.24 -22.56 40.09
N LEU A 156 -37.16 -21.31 39.62
CA LEU A 156 -35.89 -20.57 39.56
C LEU A 156 -35.26 -20.39 40.94
N ALA A 157 -36.05 -20.14 41.98
CA ALA A 157 -35.57 -20.05 43.35
C ALA A 157 -35.05 -21.40 43.88
N ALA A 158 -35.73 -22.51 43.56
CA ALA A 158 -35.29 -23.85 43.90
C ALA A 158 -33.98 -24.22 43.18
N GLU A 159 -33.86 -23.91 41.88
CA GLU A 159 -32.64 -24.15 41.09
C GLU A 159 -31.47 -23.35 41.64
N LYS A 160 -31.64 -22.05 41.95
CA LYS A 160 -30.59 -21.24 42.59
C LYS A 160 -30.11 -21.85 43.91
N LYS A 161 -31.03 -22.35 44.75
CA LYS A 161 -30.67 -23.03 45.99
C LYS A 161 -29.89 -24.33 45.73
N ALA A 162 -30.23 -25.09 44.70
CA ALA A 162 -29.47 -26.28 44.28
C ALA A 162 -28.06 -25.90 43.79
N VAL A 163 -27.92 -24.80 43.05
CA VAL A 163 -26.60 -24.28 42.64
C VAL A 163 -25.75 -23.86 43.84
N ASP A 164 -26.33 -23.14 44.80
CA ASP A 164 -25.63 -22.68 46.00
C ASP A 164 -25.14 -23.88 46.86
N THR A 165 -26.00 -24.88 47.05
CA THR A 165 -25.65 -26.10 47.80
C THR A 165 -24.63 -26.97 47.05
N ARG A 166 -24.70 -27.07 45.71
CA ARG A 166 -23.67 -27.70 44.88
C ARG A 166 -22.31 -27.01 45.03
N SER A 167 -22.30 -25.67 45.10
CA SER A 167 -21.08 -24.91 45.35
C SER A 167 -20.47 -25.25 46.71
N GLY A 168 -21.29 -25.59 47.70
CA GLY A 168 -20.85 -26.14 48.99
C GLY A 168 -20.10 -27.46 48.81
N VAL A 169 -20.68 -28.42 48.08
CA VAL A 169 -20.03 -29.72 47.78
C VAL A 169 -18.69 -29.52 47.06
N LEU A 170 -18.66 -28.69 46.02
CA LEU A 170 -17.41 -28.39 45.28
C LEU A 170 -16.39 -27.68 46.18
N GLY A 171 -16.84 -26.80 47.08
CA GLY A 171 -15.99 -26.14 48.07
C GLY A 171 -15.32 -27.14 49.03
N GLU A 172 -16.06 -28.13 49.51
CA GLU A 172 -15.52 -29.21 50.35
C GLU A 172 -14.49 -30.04 49.58
N LEU A 173 -14.78 -30.46 48.34
CA LEU A 173 -13.82 -31.17 47.47
C LEU A 173 -12.55 -30.32 47.21
N ALA A 174 -12.71 -29.02 47.01
CA ALA A 174 -11.60 -28.09 46.81
C ALA A 174 -10.72 -27.95 48.06
N SER A 175 -11.29 -28.08 49.28
CA SER A 175 -10.51 -28.05 50.53
C SER A 175 -9.51 -29.21 50.60
N PHE A 176 -9.93 -30.43 50.25
CA PHE A 176 -9.03 -31.60 50.17
C PHE A 176 -7.93 -31.42 49.12
N ILE A 177 -8.25 -30.79 47.98
CA ILE A 177 -7.26 -30.46 46.94
C ILE A 177 -6.26 -29.41 47.46
N ALA A 178 -6.72 -28.42 48.22
CA ALA A 178 -5.87 -27.41 48.83
C ALA A 178 -4.92 -28.03 49.86
N ASP A 179 -5.40 -28.96 50.68
CA ASP A 179 -4.57 -29.71 51.63
C ASP A 179 -3.52 -30.57 50.93
N ALA A 180 -3.91 -31.28 49.86
CA ALA A 180 -2.98 -32.05 49.03
C ALA A 180 -1.88 -31.15 48.44
N LYS A 181 -2.23 -29.95 47.97
CA LYS A 181 -1.30 -28.96 47.44
C LYS A 181 -0.37 -28.41 48.52
N GLN A 182 -0.88 -28.18 49.73
CA GLN A 182 -0.07 -27.73 50.85
C GLN A 182 0.95 -28.79 51.26
N ARG A 183 0.55 -30.07 51.29
CA ARG A 183 1.45 -31.19 51.55
C ARG A 183 2.56 -31.30 50.49
N GLU A 184 2.21 -31.22 49.21
CA GLU A 184 3.20 -31.17 48.11
C GLU A 184 4.21 -30.03 48.34
N LYS A 185 3.73 -28.83 48.69
CA LYS A 185 4.57 -27.65 48.94
C LYS A 185 5.53 -27.84 50.13
N VAL A 186 5.07 -28.48 51.21
CA VAL A 186 5.91 -28.81 52.38
C VAL A 186 7.04 -29.76 51.98
N LEU A 187 6.75 -30.83 51.22
CA LEU A 187 7.75 -31.79 50.74
C LEU A 187 8.78 -31.14 49.80
N VAL A 188 8.33 -30.28 48.89
CA VAL A 188 9.22 -29.49 48.02
C VAL A 188 10.13 -28.58 48.84
N GLY A 189 9.60 -27.95 49.89
CA GLY A 189 10.36 -27.16 50.86
C GLY A 189 11.43 -27.97 51.57
N GLN A 190 11.06 -29.12 52.14
CA GLN A 190 11.98 -30.04 52.82
C GLN A 190 13.11 -30.50 51.89
N ARG A 191 12.79 -30.91 50.66
CA ARG A 191 13.81 -31.30 49.66
C ARG A 191 14.79 -30.17 49.38
N LYS A 192 14.31 -28.92 49.32
CA LYS A 192 15.16 -27.75 49.09
C LYS A 192 16.16 -27.54 50.24
N PHE A 193 15.74 -27.71 51.48
CA PHE A 193 16.64 -27.63 52.65
C PHE A 193 17.68 -28.75 52.64
N VAL A 194 17.26 -30.01 52.44
CA VAL A 194 18.18 -31.16 52.36
C VAL A 194 19.19 -31.02 51.21
N ALA A 195 18.75 -30.49 50.06
CA ALA A 195 19.64 -30.20 48.94
C ALA A 195 20.64 -29.07 49.25
N ALA A 196 20.23 -28.06 50.01
CA ALA A 196 21.13 -27.01 50.49
C ALA A 196 22.16 -27.57 51.47
N ASP A 197 21.75 -28.41 52.42
CA ASP A 197 22.63 -29.08 53.37
C ASP A 197 23.65 -29.96 52.64
N ARG A 198 23.21 -30.76 51.66
CA ARG A 198 24.12 -31.54 50.80
C ARG A 198 25.15 -30.65 50.12
N THR A 199 24.73 -29.50 49.58
CA THR A 199 25.61 -28.58 48.86
C THR A 199 26.66 -27.98 49.79
N ALA A 200 26.26 -27.60 51.02
CA ALA A 200 27.19 -27.16 52.05
C ALA A 200 28.21 -28.25 52.40
N THR A 201 27.78 -29.50 52.60
CA THR A 201 28.66 -30.63 52.91
C THR A 201 29.59 -31.01 51.75
N VAL A 202 29.15 -30.87 50.49
CA VAL A 202 30.03 -31.03 49.31
C VAL A 202 31.10 -29.95 49.27
N SER A 203 30.75 -28.70 49.61
CA SER A 203 31.72 -27.61 49.72
C SER A 203 32.73 -27.87 50.85
N GLU A 204 32.28 -28.41 51.99
CA GLU A 204 33.14 -28.81 53.10
C GLU A 204 34.14 -29.90 52.70
N LEU A 205 33.71 -30.91 51.93
CA LEU A 205 34.59 -31.93 51.36
C LEU A 205 35.67 -31.32 50.46
N GLY A 206 35.30 -30.36 49.60
CA GLY A 206 36.26 -29.65 48.73
C GLY A 206 37.31 -28.86 49.51
N LEU A 207 36.94 -28.24 50.64
CA LEU A 207 37.89 -27.58 51.54
C LEU A 207 38.83 -28.58 52.22
N MET A 208 38.31 -29.74 52.64
CA MET A 208 39.12 -30.82 53.23
C MET A 208 40.09 -31.45 52.23
N GLU A 209 39.75 -31.48 50.94
CA GLU A 209 40.65 -31.92 49.86
C GLU A 209 41.83 -30.97 49.67
N ALA A 210 41.59 -29.65 49.73
CA ALA A 210 42.64 -28.63 49.65
C ALA A 210 43.50 -28.54 50.94
N GLY A 211 42.93 -28.84 52.11
CA GLY A 211 43.58 -28.72 53.42
C GLY A 211 44.38 -29.92 53.91
N GLY A 212 44.48 -31.02 53.14
CA GLY A 212 45.29 -32.18 53.51
C GLY A 212 44.68 -33.14 54.56
N ALA A 213 43.35 -33.16 54.70
CA ALA A 213 42.65 -34.01 55.66
C ALA A 213 42.85 -35.52 55.40
N SER A 214 42.70 -36.34 56.46
CA SER A 214 42.93 -37.78 56.40
C SER A 214 41.86 -38.52 55.59
N ALA A 215 42.20 -39.70 55.05
CA ALA A 215 41.26 -40.51 54.26
C ALA A 215 40.02 -40.97 55.07
N ALA A 216 40.15 -41.08 56.40
CA ALA A 216 39.04 -41.46 57.28
C ALA A 216 38.01 -40.33 57.43
N GLU A 217 38.48 -39.08 57.60
CA GLU A 217 37.61 -37.90 57.72
C GLU A 217 36.82 -37.64 56.43
N LYS A 218 37.49 -37.77 55.27
CA LYS A 218 36.84 -37.65 53.96
C LYS A 218 35.75 -38.70 53.74
N LYS A 219 35.97 -39.94 54.21
CA LYS A 219 34.98 -41.02 54.09
C LYS A 219 33.73 -40.75 54.93
N THR A 220 33.86 -40.15 56.11
CA THR A 220 32.72 -39.76 56.96
C THR A 220 31.86 -38.71 56.25
N ILE A 221 32.47 -37.65 55.70
CA ILE A 221 31.75 -36.60 54.97
C ILE A 221 31.11 -37.14 53.68
N GLN A 222 31.80 -38.01 52.95
CA GLN A 222 31.22 -38.71 51.78
C GLN A 222 30.00 -39.56 52.16
N THR A 223 30.02 -40.20 53.34
CA THR A 223 28.85 -40.96 53.84
C THR A 223 27.68 -40.02 54.15
N SER A 224 27.93 -38.84 54.72
CA SER A 224 26.91 -37.82 54.94
C SER A 224 26.33 -37.27 53.63
N ILE A 225 27.16 -37.03 52.61
CA ILE A 225 26.71 -36.62 51.26
C ILE A 225 25.82 -37.69 50.64
N GLN A 226 26.19 -38.97 50.77
CA GLN A 226 25.36 -40.08 50.30
C GLN A 226 24.03 -40.13 51.05
N GLY A 227 24.03 -39.97 52.38
CA GLY A 227 22.80 -39.91 53.18
C GLY A 227 21.85 -38.79 52.77
N PHE A 228 22.37 -37.59 52.49
CA PHE A 228 21.55 -36.50 51.92
C PHE A 228 21.08 -36.80 50.50
N THR A 229 21.89 -37.49 49.68
CA THR A 229 21.51 -37.89 48.32
C THR A 229 20.37 -38.90 48.34
N ASP A 230 20.43 -39.89 49.22
CA ASP A 230 19.37 -40.88 49.43
C ASP A 230 18.09 -40.21 49.92
N LYS A 231 18.19 -39.25 50.87
CA LYS A 231 17.04 -38.47 51.35
C LYS A 231 16.42 -37.59 50.27
N ILE A 232 17.21 -37.01 49.37
CA ILE A 232 16.70 -36.26 48.21
C ILE A 232 15.95 -37.19 47.26
N ALA A 233 16.46 -38.41 47.01
CA ALA A 233 15.78 -39.39 46.16
C ALA A 233 14.44 -39.82 46.77
N GLU A 234 14.40 -40.09 48.07
CA GLU A 234 13.19 -40.39 48.84
C GLU A 234 12.16 -39.25 48.75
N LEU A 235 12.57 -38.02 49.09
CA LEU A 235 11.69 -36.85 49.00
C LEU A 235 11.21 -36.57 47.57
N THR A 236 12.02 -36.90 46.55
CA THR A 236 11.62 -36.75 45.15
C THR A 236 10.50 -37.74 44.78
N ALA A 237 10.61 -38.99 45.23
CA ALA A 237 9.55 -39.98 45.05
C ALA A 237 8.26 -39.57 45.81
N GLU A 238 8.39 -39.05 47.03
CA GLU A 238 7.24 -38.56 47.79
C GLU A 238 6.55 -37.35 47.14
N ILE A 239 7.31 -36.40 46.58
CA ILE A 239 6.76 -35.27 45.83
C ILE A 239 6.00 -35.75 44.59
N ALA A 240 6.54 -36.73 43.86
CA ALA A 240 5.87 -37.29 42.70
C ALA A 240 4.52 -37.93 43.08
N ASN A 241 4.48 -38.69 44.17
CA ASN A 241 3.26 -39.28 44.70
C ASN A 241 2.25 -38.21 45.16
N ALA A 242 2.69 -37.21 45.92
CA ALA A 242 1.83 -36.11 46.38
C ALA A 242 1.25 -35.30 45.20
N LYS A 243 2.06 -35.08 44.15
CA LYS A 243 1.60 -34.43 42.92
C LYS A 243 0.56 -35.29 42.18
N ASN A 244 0.80 -36.59 42.03
CA ASN A 244 -0.14 -37.50 41.37
C ASN A 244 -1.48 -37.58 42.12
N TYR A 245 -1.44 -37.64 43.45
CA TYR A 245 -2.62 -37.58 44.30
C TYR A 245 -3.41 -36.28 44.07
N ARG A 246 -2.76 -35.11 44.16
CA ARG A 246 -3.40 -33.82 43.89
C ARG A 246 -4.02 -33.77 42.49
N LEU A 247 -3.29 -34.23 41.46
CA LEU A 247 -3.79 -34.26 40.09
C LEU A 247 -4.98 -35.21 39.93
N SER A 248 -5.00 -36.34 40.63
CA SER A 248 -6.12 -37.28 40.61
C SER A 248 -7.38 -36.68 41.24
N LEU A 249 -7.24 -36.00 42.39
CA LEU A 249 -8.36 -35.26 43.00
C LEU A 249 -8.86 -34.12 42.10
N GLN A 250 -7.94 -33.35 41.49
CA GLN A 250 -8.30 -32.31 40.52
C GLN A 250 -8.99 -32.89 39.28
N GLY A 251 -8.59 -34.08 38.83
CA GLY A 251 -9.23 -34.78 37.72
C GLY A 251 -10.69 -35.11 38.03
N VAL A 252 -10.95 -35.71 39.20
CA VAL A 252 -12.33 -36.03 39.64
C VAL A 252 -13.17 -34.78 39.86
N HIS A 253 -12.62 -33.75 40.51
CA HIS A 253 -13.30 -32.44 40.63
C HIS A 253 -13.61 -31.83 39.25
N GLY A 254 -12.67 -31.93 38.31
CA GLY A 254 -12.85 -31.48 36.92
C GLY A 254 -13.93 -32.28 36.17
N GLU A 255 -14.01 -33.60 36.37
CA GLU A 255 -15.07 -34.46 35.82
C GLU A 255 -16.46 -34.04 36.35
N ILE A 256 -16.57 -33.71 37.64
CA ILE A 256 -17.82 -33.23 38.26
C ILE A 256 -18.27 -31.86 37.71
N ASP A 257 -17.32 -30.96 37.40
CA ASP A 257 -17.61 -29.61 36.90
C ASP A 257 -17.49 -29.47 35.36
N ALA A 258 -17.33 -30.60 34.64
CA ALA A 258 -16.96 -30.60 33.22
C ALA A 258 -17.99 -29.90 32.32
N LYS A 259 -19.29 -30.19 32.52
CA LYS A 259 -20.38 -29.58 31.72
C LYS A 259 -20.45 -28.06 31.94
N ARG A 260 -20.40 -27.63 33.20
CA ARG A 260 -20.36 -26.21 33.57
C ARG A 260 -19.15 -25.50 32.98
N THR A 261 -17.98 -26.12 33.05
CA THR A 261 -16.74 -25.57 32.48
C THR A 261 -16.81 -25.45 30.96
N ALA A 262 -17.46 -26.39 30.26
CA ALA A 262 -17.65 -26.32 28.81
C ALA A 262 -18.50 -25.11 28.40
N ILE A 263 -19.68 -24.95 29.02
CA ILE A 263 -20.57 -23.80 28.77
C ILE A 263 -19.86 -22.48 29.14
N ALA A 264 -19.15 -22.45 30.28
CA ALA A 264 -18.44 -21.25 30.72
C ALA A 264 -17.33 -20.85 29.73
N LYS A 265 -16.65 -21.84 29.11
CA LYS A 265 -15.65 -21.60 28.09
C LYS A 265 -16.26 -21.03 26.81
N GLU A 266 -17.42 -21.52 26.39
CA GLU A 266 -18.13 -20.99 25.22
C GLU A 266 -18.60 -19.55 25.46
N LYS A 267 -19.25 -19.29 26.60
CA LYS A 267 -19.61 -17.92 27.02
C LYS A 267 -18.39 -17.01 27.08
N SER A 268 -17.30 -17.47 27.70
CA SER A 268 -16.04 -16.73 27.79
C SER A 268 -15.47 -16.39 26.42
N THR A 269 -15.56 -17.30 25.46
CA THR A 269 -15.05 -17.08 24.10
C THR A 269 -15.79 -15.93 23.43
N LEU A 270 -17.12 -15.89 23.53
CA LEU A 270 -17.94 -14.79 23.00
C LEU A 270 -17.63 -13.46 23.70
N THR A 271 -17.52 -13.46 25.03
CA THR A 271 -17.22 -12.23 25.78
C THR A 271 -15.79 -11.72 25.51
N THR A 272 -14.83 -12.63 25.32
CA THR A 272 -13.45 -12.25 24.97
C THR A 272 -13.41 -11.62 23.59
N GLU A 273 -14.20 -12.11 22.63
CA GLU A 273 -14.26 -11.51 21.30
C GLU A 273 -14.86 -10.10 21.33
N LEU A 274 -15.93 -9.89 22.10
CA LEU A 274 -16.50 -8.54 22.29
C LEU A 274 -15.51 -7.61 22.99
N SER A 275 -14.91 -8.04 24.09
CA SER A 275 -13.90 -7.26 24.82
C SER A 275 -12.69 -6.93 23.94
N ARG A 276 -12.27 -7.84 23.06
CA ARG A 276 -11.18 -7.58 22.10
C ARG A 276 -11.53 -6.45 21.13
N LEU A 277 -12.76 -6.41 20.64
CA LEU A 277 -13.24 -5.33 19.76
C LEU A 277 -13.37 -4.02 20.54
N GLU A 278 -13.90 -4.04 21.76
CA GLU A 278 -14.02 -2.87 22.63
C GLU A 278 -12.65 -2.24 22.94
N ASP A 279 -11.64 -3.07 23.26
CA ASP A 279 -10.26 -2.61 23.44
C ASP A 279 -9.71 -1.95 22.17
N GLN A 280 -10.03 -2.49 20.98
CA GLN A 280 -9.63 -1.91 19.71
C GLN A 280 -10.34 -0.58 19.41
N VAL A 281 -11.61 -0.43 19.78
CA VAL A 281 -12.32 0.86 19.71
C VAL A 281 -11.61 1.87 20.59
N TYR A 282 -11.31 1.53 21.85
CA TYR A 282 -10.64 2.42 22.79
C TYR A 282 -9.29 2.93 22.26
N LEU A 283 -8.48 2.04 21.66
CA LEU A 283 -7.19 2.40 21.07
C LEU A 283 -7.32 3.35 19.87
N ASN A 284 -8.40 3.23 19.09
CA ASN A 284 -8.65 4.08 17.93
C ASN A 284 -9.40 5.37 18.27
N THR A 285 -10.12 5.45 19.39
CA THR A 285 -10.76 6.68 19.84
C THR A 285 -9.75 7.69 20.37
N SER A 286 -9.84 8.94 19.89
CA SER A 286 -8.97 10.03 20.35
C SER A 286 -9.46 10.63 21.67
N ASN A 287 -8.55 10.91 22.59
CA ASN A 287 -8.89 11.49 23.90
C ASN A 287 -8.75 13.02 23.89
N PRO A 288 -9.57 13.79 24.64
CA PRO A 288 -9.43 15.25 24.71
C PRO A 288 -8.06 15.74 25.18
N LEU A 289 -7.38 14.98 26.05
CA LEU A 289 -6.01 15.28 26.50
C LEU A 289 -4.95 15.04 25.41
N GLU A 290 -5.26 14.28 24.36
CA GLU A 290 -4.33 13.96 23.28
C GLU A 290 -3.94 15.20 22.47
N TRP A 291 -4.81 16.21 22.44
CA TRP A 291 -4.46 17.53 21.90
C TRP A 291 -3.30 18.19 22.66
N VAL A 292 -3.21 17.99 23.99
CA VAL A 292 -2.11 18.51 24.81
C VAL A 292 -0.83 17.74 24.57
N THR A 293 -0.90 16.41 24.46
CA THR A 293 0.30 15.59 24.19
C THR A 293 0.87 15.85 22.80
N ARG A 294 0.07 16.36 21.85
CA ARG A 294 0.48 16.77 20.51
C ARG A 294 1.15 18.15 20.43
N TRP A 295 1.25 18.88 21.55
CA TRP A 295 1.98 20.15 21.57
C TRP A 295 3.48 19.93 21.30
N PRO A 296 4.17 20.94 20.74
CA PRO A 296 5.60 20.84 20.49
C PRO A 296 6.37 20.41 21.75
N VAL A 297 7.45 19.63 21.57
CA VAL A 297 8.26 19.01 22.65
C VAL A 297 7.56 17.85 23.37
N LEU A 298 6.28 17.97 23.74
CA LEU A 298 5.53 16.85 24.34
C LEU A 298 5.35 15.71 23.34
N ASP A 299 5.06 16.05 22.08
CA ASP A 299 4.95 15.11 20.95
C ASP A 299 6.25 14.32 20.69
N ALA A 300 7.41 14.83 21.15
CA ALA A 300 8.70 14.13 21.04
C ALA A 300 9.06 13.30 22.28
N LEU A 301 8.38 13.54 23.42
CA LEU A 301 8.59 12.82 24.68
C LEU A 301 7.61 11.67 24.88
N TYR A 302 6.49 11.70 24.16
CA TYR A 302 5.50 10.64 24.13
C TYR A 302 5.48 10.06 22.73
N ASP A 303 5.56 8.73 22.60
CA ASP A 303 5.24 8.02 21.36
C ASP A 303 3.73 8.21 21.11
N GLY A 304 3.38 9.33 20.47
CA GLY A 304 2.00 9.71 20.21
C GLY A 304 1.33 8.79 19.20
N ASN A 305 0.00 8.71 19.24
CA ASN A 305 -0.78 7.88 18.31
C ASN A 305 -0.90 8.48 16.89
N VAL A 306 -0.38 9.69 16.67
CA VAL A 306 -0.41 10.42 15.40
C VAL A 306 1.03 10.74 15.03
N GLN A 307 1.53 10.09 13.98
CA GLN A 307 2.93 10.20 13.57
C GLN A 307 3.07 10.15 12.05
N ILE A 308 4.14 10.76 11.55
CA ILE A 308 4.48 10.69 10.13
C ILE A 308 4.92 9.26 9.83
N ASP A 309 4.17 8.58 8.97
CA ASP A 309 4.59 7.30 8.40
C ASP A 309 5.56 7.62 7.24
N GLN A 310 6.81 7.18 7.37
CA GLN A 310 7.87 7.46 6.39
C GLN A 310 8.57 6.18 5.95
N ILE A 311 8.50 5.90 4.66
CA ILE A 311 9.26 4.85 3.99
C ILE A 311 10.51 5.47 3.37
N TRP A 312 11.69 4.92 3.67
CA TRP A 312 12.96 5.33 3.11
C TRP A 312 13.46 4.28 2.13
N LEU A 313 13.62 4.68 0.87
CA LEU A 313 13.96 3.80 -0.25
C LEU A 313 15.33 4.18 -0.83
N PRO A 314 16.44 3.66 -0.28
CA PRO A 314 17.79 4.04 -0.71
C PRO A 314 18.14 3.57 -2.12
N GLU A 315 17.63 2.41 -2.53
CA GLU A 315 17.93 1.80 -3.84
C GLU A 315 17.07 2.39 -4.97
N LEU A 316 15.86 2.86 -4.66
CA LEU A 316 14.94 3.46 -5.63
C LEU A 316 15.11 4.99 -5.69
N THR A 317 16.22 5.41 -6.29
CA THR A 317 16.59 6.83 -6.36
C THR A 317 15.70 7.65 -7.32
N ILE A 318 15.66 8.97 -7.11
CA ILE A 318 15.00 9.93 -8.01
C ILE A 318 16.07 10.85 -8.60
N ASN A 319 16.03 11.10 -9.91
CA ASN A 319 17.03 11.93 -10.57
C ASN A 319 16.65 13.42 -10.52
N PHE A 320 17.23 14.16 -9.58
CA PHE A 320 17.16 15.62 -9.56
C PHE A 320 18.39 16.17 -10.25
N ASN A 321 18.23 16.67 -11.49
CA ASN A 321 19.21 17.47 -12.24
C ASN A 321 20.61 17.48 -11.59
N PHE A 322 21.44 16.48 -11.92
CA PHE A 322 22.81 16.28 -11.42
C PHE A 322 22.98 15.55 -10.07
N SER A 323 21.92 15.00 -9.48
CA SER A 323 21.95 14.18 -8.25
C SER A 323 20.89 13.09 -8.26
N THR A 324 21.19 11.96 -7.61
CA THR A 324 20.28 10.80 -7.48
C THR A 324 20.06 10.43 -6.01
N PRO A 325 19.41 11.29 -5.21
CA PRO A 325 19.14 10.97 -3.81
C PRO A 325 18.16 9.80 -3.66
N ALA A 326 18.19 9.19 -2.48
CA ALA A 326 17.19 8.24 -2.03
C ALA A 326 15.79 8.86 -2.06
N ARG A 327 14.78 8.03 -2.33
CA ARG A 327 13.38 8.43 -2.31
C ARG A 327 12.83 8.32 -0.89
N PHE A 328 12.01 9.30 -0.53
CA PHE A 328 11.24 9.32 0.71
C PHE A 328 9.77 9.28 0.33
N ASP A 329 9.00 8.49 1.08
CA ASP A 329 7.56 8.38 0.89
C ASP A 329 6.85 8.58 2.22
N ARG A 330 5.95 9.56 2.28
CA ARG A 330 5.12 9.87 3.43
C ARG A 330 3.63 9.82 3.10
N CYS A 331 3.25 9.24 1.95
CA CYS A 331 1.86 9.25 1.50
C CYS A 331 0.92 8.58 2.50
N LYS A 332 1.37 7.52 3.18
CA LYS A 332 0.59 6.81 4.21
C LYS A 332 0.35 7.62 5.49
N SER A 333 1.06 8.75 5.65
CA SER A 333 0.72 9.71 6.70
C SER A 333 -0.72 10.21 6.57
N CYS A 334 -1.23 10.39 5.34
CA CYS A 334 -2.65 10.72 5.11
C CYS A 334 -3.47 9.50 4.65
N HIS A 335 -2.88 8.61 3.84
CA HIS A 335 -3.53 7.44 3.26
C HIS A 335 -3.36 6.17 4.11
N GLN A 336 -3.70 6.23 5.39
CA GLN A 336 -3.38 5.16 6.35
C GLN A 336 -3.97 3.78 5.99
N SER A 337 -5.18 3.74 5.41
CA SER A 337 -5.87 2.49 5.05
C SER A 337 -5.51 1.94 3.67
N ILE A 338 -4.53 2.55 2.98
CA ILE A 338 -4.20 2.19 1.59
C ILE A 338 -3.72 0.73 1.46
N SER A 339 -3.05 0.18 2.47
CA SER A 339 -2.54 -1.19 2.50
C SER A 339 -3.34 -2.15 3.39
N GLN A 340 -4.51 -1.72 3.87
CA GLN A 340 -5.34 -2.50 4.79
C GLN A 340 -6.16 -3.56 4.08
N SER A 341 -5.95 -4.84 4.41
CA SER A 341 -6.71 -5.93 3.82
C SER A 341 -7.97 -6.27 4.63
N ALA A 342 -8.96 -6.86 3.97
CA ALA A 342 -10.17 -7.34 4.60
C ALA A 342 -9.85 -8.47 5.61
N PRO A 343 -10.62 -8.61 6.70
CA PRO A 343 -10.41 -9.68 7.67
C PRO A 343 -10.43 -11.07 7.02
N GLY A 344 -9.40 -11.88 7.27
CA GLY A 344 -9.29 -13.24 6.74
C GLY A 344 -8.71 -13.36 5.33
N SER A 345 -8.41 -12.25 4.65
CA SER A 345 -7.79 -12.23 3.33
C SER A 345 -6.55 -11.33 3.29
N PRO A 346 -5.41 -11.77 2.76
CA PRO A 346 -4.22 -10.93 2.64
C PRO A 346 -4.24 -9.98 1.44
N SER A 347 -5.16 -10.19 0.48
CA SER A 347 -5.17 -9.51 -0.81
C SER A 347 -6.49 -8.85 -1.17
N GLU A 348 -7.57 -9.10 -0.42
CA GLU A 348 -8.82 -8.37 -0.62
C GLU A 348 -8.75 -7.02 0.11
N PRO A 349 -9.11 -5.92 -0.54
CA PRO A 349 -9.07 -4.60 0.09
C PRO A 349 -10.16 -4.46 1.16
N ALA A 350 -9.81 -3.88 2.32
CA ALA A 350 -10.79 -3.61 3.38
C ALA A 350 -11.81 -2.53 2.97
N TYR A 351 -11.34 -1.48 2.31
CA TYR A 351 -12.17 -0.34 1.89
C TYR A 351 -11.95 -0.05 0.39
N PRO A 352 -12.52 -0.85 -0.53
CA PRO A 352 -12.22 -0.75 -1.95
C PRO A 352 -12.49 0.65 -2.51
N ALA A 353 -11.55 1.17 -3.31
CA ALA A 353 -11.75 2.39 -4.06
C ALA A 353 -12.68 2.15 -5.26
N LEU A 354 -13.97 2.43 -5.09
CA LEU A 354 -14.96 2.30 -6.16
C LEU A 354 -14.96 3.54 -7.08
N PRO A 355 -15.12 3.37 -8.41
CA PRO A 355 -15.46 4.45 -9.33
C PRO A 355 -16.76 5.15 -8.94
N VAL A 356 -16.88 6.46 -9.17
CA VAL A 356 -18.08 7.24 -8.81
C VAL A 356 -19.37 6.61 -9.36
N GLU A 357 -19.31 6.09 -10.58
CA GLU A 357 -20.44 5.42 -11.27
C GLU A 357 -20.88 4.11 -10.59
N GLU A 358 -19.98 3.44 -9.87
CA GLU A 358 -20.25 2.18 -9.15
C GLU A 358 -20.61 2.39 -7.67
N ARG A 359 -20.34 3.60 -7.14
CA ARG A 359 -20.65 3.96 -5.74
C ARG A 359 -22.13 4.18 -5.52
N GLU A 360 -22.80 4.84 -6.45
CA GLU A 360 -24.24 5.11 -6.32
C GLU A 360 -25.03 3.88 -6.77
N GLN A 361 -25.73 3.26 -5.82
CA GLN A 361 -26.48 2.03 -6.07
C GLN A 361 -27.92 2.19 -5.59
N VAL A 362 -28.85 1.64 -6.38
CA VAL A 362 -30.27 1.58 -6.00
C VAL A 362 -30.56 0.17 -5.51
N LEU A 363 -30.84 0.04 -4.21
CA LEU A 363 -31.15 -1.23 -3.57
C LEU A 363 -32.66 -1.39 -3.41
N THR A 364 -33.14 -2.60 -3.70
CA THR A 364 -34.54 -3.00 -3.55
C THR A 364 -34.67 -3.84 -2.29
N LEU A 365 -35.28 -3.28 -1.25
CA LEU A 365 -35.56 -3.95 0.03
C LEU A 365 -36.93 -4.62 -0.02
N ALA A 366 -36.97 -5.92 0.26
CA ALA A 366 -38.23 -6.59 0.57
C ALA A 366 -38.82 -6.03 1.88
N THR A 367 -40.15 -5.95 1.96
CA THR A 367 -40.88 -5.51 3.15
C THR A 367 -41.41 -6.71 3.94
N PRO A 368 -41.62 -6.58 5.26
CA PRO A 368 -42.30 -7.60 6.05
C PRO A 368 -43.69 -7.94 5.50
N ASP A 369 -44.16 -9.17 5.75
CA ASP A 369 -45.46 -9.67 5.27
C ASP A 369 -46.66 -8.85 5.79
N SER A 370 -46.51 -8.25 6.97
CA SER A 370 -47.51 -7.38 7.59
C SER A 370 -46.86 -6.14 8.18
N ALA A 371 -47.66 -5.10 8.40
CA ALA A 371 -47.23 -3.92 9.13
C ALA A 371 -46.60 -4.30 10.48
N PRO A 372 -45.40 -3.82 10.81
CA PRO A 372 -44.83 -3.97 12.15
C PRO A 372 -45.75 -3.38 13.21
N GLU A 373 -45.78 -3.98 14.40
CA GLU A 373 -46.53 -3.44 15.53
C GLU A 373 -46.00 -2.07 15.98
N ASP A 374 -46.85 -1.25 16.60
CA ASP A 374 -46.46 0.07 17.11
C ASP A 374 -45.30 -0.05 18.10
N GLY A 375 -44.17 0.58 17.77
CA GLY A 375 -42.94 0.58 18.59
C GLY A 375 -41.85 -0.38 18.11
N VAL A 376 -42.09 -1.18 17.07
CA VAL A 376 -41.06 -2.00 16.40
C VAL A 376 -40.13 -1.11 15.59
N GLY A 377 -38.81 -1.21 15.85
CA GLY A 377 -37.79 -0.41 15.17
C GLY A 377 -37.32 -1.02 13.85
N LEU A 378 -36.41 -0.30 13.18
CA LEU A 378 -35.77 -0.79 11.94
C LEU A 378 -34.94 -2.07 12.14
N LEU A 379 -34.39 -2.25 13.34
CA LEU A 379 -33.56 -3.40 13.65
C LEU A 379 -34.39 -4.67 13.70
N GLU A 380 -35.55 -4.63 14.34
CA GLU A 380 -36.46 -5.77 14.43
C GLU A 380 -37.19 -6.05 13.11
N ALA A 381 -37.61 -5.00 12.39
CA ALA A 381 -38.39 -5.16 11.16
C ALA A 381 -37.52 -5.53 9.95
N TYR A 382 -36.33 -4.94 9.80
CA TYR A 382 -35.48 -5.09 8.61
C TYR A 382 -34.08 -5.63 8.92
N GLY A 383 -33.67 -5.75 10.19
CA GLY A 383 -32.29 -6.06 10.58
C GLY A 383 -31.33 -4.89 10.40
N LEU A 384 -31.84 -3.66 10.36
CA LEU A 384 -31.08 -2.46 10.02
C LEU A 384 -30.92 -1.52 11.22
N LYS A 385 -29.67 -1.16 11.54
CA LYS A 385 -29.36 -0.09 12.50
C LYS A 385 -28.68 1.07 11.78
N LEU A 386 -29.22 2.28 11.94
CA LEU A 386 -28.59 3.52 11.48
C LEU A 386 -27.67 4.09 12.57
N ALA A 387 -26.60 4.75 12.16
CA ALA A 387 -25.67 5.42 13.06
C ALA A 387 -26.20 6.78 13.50
N ASP A 388 -25.81 7.23 14.69
CA ASP A 388 -26.20 8.54 15.22
C ASP A 388 -25.49 9.70 14.48
N GLU A 389 -24.27 9.44 13.99
CA GLU A 389 -23.47 10.35 13.16
C GLU A 389 -22.84 9.57 12.00
N GLY A 390 -22.64 10.27 10.87
CA GLY A 390 -21.96 9.69 9.71
C GLY A 390 -20.47 9.43 9.95
N VAL A 391 -19.92 8.48 9.20
CA VAL A 391 -18.55 7.95 9.39
C VAL A 391 -17.48 9.01 9.15
N ILE A 392 -17.59 9.72 8.01
CA ILE A 392 -16.64 10.77 7.60
C ILE A 392 -17.29 12.14 7.75
N ASN A 393 -18.48 12.32 7.16
CA ASN A 393 -19.26 13.54 7.28
C ASN A 393 -20.37 13.33 8.32
N TYR A 394 -20.40 14.19 9.33
CA TYR A 394 -21.33 14.11 10.46
C TYR A 394 -22.82 14.10 10.01
N ALA A 395 -23.14 14.77 8.91
CA ALA A 395 -24.52 14.89 8.42
C ALA A 395 -25.00 13.69 7.59
N ASP A 396 -24.12 12.74 7.26
CA ASP A 396 -24.47 11.62 6.40
C ASP A 396 -25.26 10.55 7.18
N VAL A 397 -26.44 10.18 6.68
CA VAL A 397 -27.22 9.07 7.24
C VAL A 397 -26.58 7.75 6.84
N THR A 398 -25.83 7.17 7.76
CA THR A 398 -25.00 5.99 7.50
C THR A 398 -25.58 4.74 8.17
N VAL A 399 -25.49 3.61 7.49
CA VAL A 399 -25.85 2.29 8.04
C VAL A 399 -24.80 1.89 9.06
N HIS A 400 -25.14 1.83 10.36
CA HIS A 400 -24.25 1.39 11.43
C HIS A 400 -23.90 -0.08 11.27
N PHE A 401 -24.90 -0.97 11.33
CA PHE A 401 -24.72 -2.38 11.02
C PHE A 401 -26.01 -2.99 10.47
N VAL A 402 -25.84 -4.14 9.82
CA VAL A 402 -26.91 -4.97 9.31
C VAL A 402 -26.78 -6.36 9.90
N LEU A 403 -27.88 -6.94 10.38
CA LEU A 403 -27.89 -8.30 10.90
C LEU A 403 -27.83 -9.31 9.76
N PRO A 404 -27.03 -10.39 9.87
CA PRO A 404 -27.00 -11.46 8.88
C PRO A 404 -28.39 -12.05 8.62
N GLU A 405 -28.64 -12.50 7.39
CA GLU A 405 -29.89 -13.15 6.95
C GLU A 405 -31.18 -12.29 7.02
N SER A 406 -31.08 -11.03 7.45
CA SER A 406 -32.18 -10.07 7.49
C SER A 406 -32.62 -9.57 6.12
N LEU A 407 -33.76 -8.86 6.06
CA LEU A 407 -34.26 -8.23 4.82
C LEU A 407 -33.26 -7.22 4.25
N ALA A 408 -32.64 -6.40 5.12
CA ALA A 408 -31.60 -5.47 4.73
C ALA A 408 -30.35 -6.17 4.19
N ALA A 409 -29.91 -7.26 4.83
CA ALA A 409 -28.75 -8.04 4.36
C ALA A 409 -29.02 -8.71 3.00
N LYS A 410 -30.23 -9.25 2.80
CA LYS A 410 -30.66 -9.84 1.51
C LYS A 410 -30.74 -8.82 0.39
N ALA A 411 -31.07 -7.57 0.71
CA ALA A 411 -31.06 -6.46 -0.23
C ALA A 411 -29.64 -5.95 -0.55
N GLY A 412 -28.62 -6.46 0.16
CA GLY A 412 -27.23 -6.11 -0.04
C GLY A 412 -26.77 -4.87 0.73
N LEU A 413 -27.50 -4.37 1.73
CA LEU A 413 -27.00 -3.27 2.57
C LEU A 413 -25.82 -3.71 3.43
N GLU A 414 -24.81 -2.86 3.54
CA GLU A 414 -23.58 -3.10 4.29
C GLU A 414 -23.31 -1.98 5.31
N SER A 415 -22.51 -2.28 6.33
CA SER A 415 -22.05 -1.27 7.29
C SER A 415 -21.21 -0.21 6.57
N GLY A 416 -21.51 1.06 6.82
CA GLY A 416 -20.84 2.20 6.19
C GLY A 416 -21.51 2.71 4.91
N ASP A 417 -22.55 2.05 4.39
CA ASP A 417 -23.34 2.59 3.27
C ASP A 417 -24.06 3.88 3.69
N VAL A 418 -23.96 4.93 2.87
CA VAL A 418 -24.63 6.22 3.11
C VAL A 418 -25.94 6.26 2.34
N ILE A 419 -27.08 6.43 3.02
CA ILE A 419 -28.41 6.50 2.39
C ILE A 419 -28.66 7.92 1.90
N ARG A 420 -28.77 8.09 0.58
CA ARG A 420 -29.02 9.39 -0.07
C ARG A 420 -30.50 9.62 -0.34
N LEU A 421 -31.20 8.60 -0.83
CA LEU A 421 -32.64 8.66 -1.11
C LEU A 421 -33.39 7.48 -0.48
N ALA A 422 -34.57 7.76 0.05
CA ALA A 422 -35.55 6.78 0.51
C ALA A 422 -36.78 6.86 -0.41
N GLY A 423 -36.88 5.95 -1.38
CA GLY A 423 -37.71 6.12 -2.56
C GLY A 423 -37.24 7.33 -3.37
N ASP A 424 -38.12 8.30 -3.55
CA ASP A 424 -37.81 9.60 -4.19
C ASP A 424 -37.48 10.71 -3.18
N LEU A 425 -37.46 10.40 -1.87
CA LEU A 425 -37.27 11.39 -0.81
C LEU A 425 -35.77 11.57 -0.50
N PRO A 426 -35.23 12.80 -0.52
CA PRO A 426 -33.87 13.04 -0.08
C PRO A 426 -33.73 12.85 1.43
N VAL A 427 -32.66 12.18 1.84
CA VAL A 427 -32.39 11.82 3.23
C VAL A 427 -31.34 12.78 3.80
N TYR A 428 -31.71 13.45 4.90
CA TYR A 428 -30.82 14.34 5.67
C TYR A 428 -30.75 13.97 7.16
N ASP A 429 -31.61 13.06 7.60
CA ASP A 429 -31.72 12.61 8.99
C ASP A 429 -32.27 11.18 9.05
N ASN A 430 -31.99 10.49 10.16
CA ASN A 430 -32.43 9.11 10.37
C ASN A 430 -33.96 8.96 10.37
N ALA A 431 -34.71 9.98 10.81
CA ALA A 431 -36.15 9.91 10.91
C ALA A 431 -36.80 9.79 9.53
N THR A 432 -36.21 10.36 8.49
CA THR A 432 -36.68 10.22 7.10
C THR A 432 -36.67 8.76 6.66
N VAL A 433 -35.59 8.02 6.93
CA VAL A 433 -35.47 6.59 6.58
C VAL A 433 -36.41 5.74 7.41
N VAL A 434 -36.47 5.99 8.72
CA VAL A 434 -37.39 5.30 9.65
C VAL A 434 -38.83 5.46 9.18
N ASN A 435 -39.27 6.70 8.90
CA ASN A 435 -40.62 6.98 8.44
C ASN A 435 -40.90 6.36 7.07
N TYR A 436 -39.93 6.34 6.15
CA TYR A 436 -40.14 5.71 4.84
C TYR A 436 -40.30 4.19 4.93
N LEU A 437 -39.53 3.51 5.79
CA LEU A 437 -39.54 2.05 5.89
C LEU A 437 -40.63 1.51 6.83
N LEU A 438 -41.06 2.29 7.82
CA LEU A 438 -42.00 1.86 8.87
C LEU A 438 -43.38 2.53 8.82
N ALA A 439 -43.59 3.63 8.08
CA ALA A 439 -44.90 4.28 8.05
C ALA A 439 -45.91 3.54 7.16
N GLU A 440 -47.21 3.81 7.39
CA GLU A 440 -48.35 3.26 6.63
C GLU A 440 -48.31 3.49 5.10
N ARG A 441 -47.36 4.30 4.59
CA ARG A 441 -47.19 4.54 3.14
C ARG A 441 -46.48 3.39 2.43
N THR A 442 -45.83 2.50 3.15
CA THR A 442 -45.18 1.31 2.60
C THR A 442 -46.21 0.21 2.47
N LYS A 443 -46.42 -0.29 1.25
CA LYS A 443 -47.23 -1.49 1.05
C LYS A 443 -46.41 -2.69 1.58
N TRP A 444 -47.04 -3.59 2.31
CA TRP A 444 -46.39 -4.73 2.98
C TRP A 444 -46.47 -6.00 2.12
N GLY A 445 -45.47 -6.87 2.23
CA GLY A 445 -45.34 -8.13 1.51
C GLY A 445 -44.56 -8.06 0.19
N GLU A 446 -44.34 -9.23 -0.42
CA GLU A 446 -43.43 -9.44 -1.57
C GLU A 446 -43.75 -8.58 -2.81
N GLU A 447 -44.98 -8.09 -2.98
CA GLU A 447 -45.39 -7.28 -4.14
C GLU A 447 -45.07 -5.78 -3.99
N ALA A 448 -44.45 -5.36 -2.89
CA ALA A 448 -44.18 -3.95 -2.60
C ALA A 448 -42.82 -3.69 -1.95
N PRO A 449 -41.73 -3.85 -2.71
CA PRO A 449 -40.41 -3.56 -2.19
C PRO A 449 -40.20 -2.05 -1.97
N ALA A 450 -39.45 -1.71 -0.92
CA ALA A 450 -38.92 -0.38 -0.67
C ALA A 450 -37.65 -0.16 -1.50
N SER A 451 -37.39 1.08 -1.92
CA SER A 451 -36.18 1.43 -2.68
C SER A 451 -35.31 2.38 -1.87
N LEU A 452 -34.02 2.07 -1.74
CA LEU A 452 -33.04 2.96 -1.13
C LEU A 452 -31.92 3.25 -2.13
N THR A 453 -31.59 4.52 -2.32
CA THR A 453 -30.38 4.90 -3.07
C THR A 453 -29.26 5.15 -2.09
N ILE A 454 -28.18 4.39 -2.21
CA ILE A 454 -27.01 4.46 -1.33
C ILE A 454 -25.77 4.92 -2.08
N ILE A 455 -24.80 5.43 -1.32
CA ILE A 455 -23.42 5.61 -1.74
C ILE A 455 -22.58 4.60 -0.97
N ARG A 456 -21.94 3.68 -1.71
CA ARG A 456 -21.07 2.66 -1.16
C ARG A 456 -19.61 3.08 -1.15
N GLY A 457 -18.92 2.71 -0.07
CA GLY A 457 -17.49 2.88 0.07
C GLY A 457 -17.08 4.31 0.40
N LEU A 458 -15.80 4.49 0.69
CA LEU A 458 -15.26 5.74 1.20
C LEU A 458 -14.61 6.58 0.09
N SER A 459 -14.48 7.88 0.31
CA SER A 459 -13.65 8.75 -0.53
C SER A 459 -12.17 8.64 -0.16
N HIS A 460 -11.28 9.02 -1.08
CA HIS A 460 -9.88 9.24 -0.71
C HIS A 460 -9.79 10.32 0.38
N PRO A 461 -8.89 10.19 1.36
CA PRO A 461 -7.79 9.23 1.46
C PRO A 461 -8.12 7.92 2.22
N PHE A 462 -9.38 7.65 2.56
CA PHE A 462 -9.78 6.57 3.45
C PHE A 462 -9.96 5.19 2.79
N THR A 463 -9.67 5.10 1.49
CA THR A 463 -9.79 3.87 0.69
C THR A 463 -8.51 3.05 0.69
N THR A 464 -8.68 1.76 0.46
CA THR A 464 -7.63 0.77 0.22
C THR A 464 -7.31 0.66 -1.26
N HIS A 465 -6.05 0.31 -1.56
CA HIS A 465 -5.61 0.03 -2.93
C HIS A 465 -6.42 -1.12 -3.54
N PRO A 466 -6.98 -0.98 -4.76
CA PRO A 466 -7.89 -1.97 -5.34
C PRO A 466 -7.23 -3.32 -5.69
N ARG A 467 -5.89 -3.37 -5.73
CA ARG A 467 -5.11 -4.55 -6.14
C ARG A 467 -4.02 -4.87 -5.11
N LEU A 468 -4.40 -5.30 -3.90
CA LEU A 468 -3.44 -5.70 -2.86
C LEU A 468 -2.71 -7.01 -3.18
N ASP A 469 -3.26 -7.81 -4.09
CA ASP A 469 -2.61 -8.99 -4.68
C ASP A 469 -1.33 -8.61 -5.46
N LEU A 470 -1.31 -7.42 -6.05
CA LEU A 470 -0.24 -6.94 -6.92
C LEU A 470 0.64 -5.87 -6.26
N PHE A 471 0.08 -5.10 -5.32
CA PHE A 471 0.77 -3.98 -4.66
C PHE A 471 0.55 -3.96 -3.14
N LEU A 472 1.49 -3.34 -2.43
CA LEU A 472 1.45 -2.98 -1.01
C LEU A 472 1.46 -4.15 -0.01
N SER A 473 0.74 -5.24 -0.25
CA SER A 473 0.75 -6.39 0.66
C SER A 473 2.12 -7.06 0.69
N ASP A 474 2.49 -7.66 1.83
CA ASP A 474 3.76 -8.40 1.98
C ASP A 474 3.87 -9.60 1.01
N SER A 475 2.73 -10.14 0.56
CA SER A 475 2.67 -11.24 -0.41
C SER A 475 2.71 -10.77 -1.86
N SER A 476 2.53 -9.46 -2.09
CA SER A 476 2.51 -8.89 -3.43
C SER A 476 3.92 -8.79 -4.02
N PRO A 477 4.06 -8.81 -5.36
CA PRO A 477 5.33 -8.52 -6.02
C PRO A 477 5.87 -7.11 -5.72
N HIS A 478 5.00 -6.18 -5.31
CA HIS A 478 5.35 -4.79 -5.01
C HIS A 478 5.00 -4.43 -3.56
N ALA A 479 5.62 -5.10 -2.60
CA ALA A 479 5.41 -4.85 -1.18
C ALA A 479 5.69 -3.39 -0.80
N GLU A 480 4.85 -2.83 0.07
CA GLU A 480 4.86 -1.41 0.44
C GLU A 480 6.24 -0.94 0.91
N LYS A 481 6.88 -1.72 1.78
CA LYS A 481 8.20 -1.41 2.37
C LYS A 481 9.35 -1.33 1.35
N ASP A 482 9.21 -2.01 0.22
CA ASP A 482 10.27 -2.12 -0.79
C ASP A 482 10.10 -1.12 -1.94
N PHE A 483 8.87 -0.64 -2.17
CA PHE A 483 8.52 0.20 -3.32
C PHE A 483 7.96 1.58 -2.95
N GLY A 484 7.24 1.71 -1.83
CA GLY A 484 6.46 2.90 -1.51
C GLY A 484 5.40 3.25 -2.56
N CYS A 485 4.82 4.45 -2.46
CA CYS A 485 3.76 4.94 -3.34
C CYS A 485 4.31 5.77 -4.52
N THR A 486 5.31 6.61 -4.26
CA THR A 486 5.82 7.60 -5.22
C THR A 486 6.65 6.99 -6.36
N ILE A 487 7.08 5.74 -6.26
CA ILE A 487 7.73 5.06 -7.41
C ILE A 487 6.72 4.84 -8.54
N CYS A 488 5.49 4.46 -8.18
CA CYS A 488 4.37 4.20 -9.09
C CYS A 488 3.64 5.50 -9.47
N HIS A 489 3.39 6.38 -8.51
CA HIS A 489 2.55 7.56 -8.72
C HIS A 489 3.33 8.84 -9.05
N ASP A 490 4.65 8.88 -8.86
CA ASP A 490 5.43 10.14 -8.76
C ASP A 490 4.90 11.04 -7.62
N GLY A 491 5.17 12.34 -7.68
CA GLY A 491 4.82 13.29 -6.62
C GLY A 491 5.97 13.56 -5.65
N GLN A 492 5.69 14.45 -4.69
CA GLN A 492 6.64 14.88 -3.68
C GLN A 492 6.42 14.07 -2.39
N GLY A 493 7.08 12.92 -2.29
CA GLY A 493 6.89 11.99 -1.16
C GLY A 493 7.34 12.51 0.20
N SER A 494 8.09 13.61 0.28
CA SER A 494 8.40 14.28 1.56
C SER A 494 7.31 15.25 2.03
N GLY A 495 6.33 15.56 1.17
CA GLY A 495 5.19 16.42 1.48
C GLY A 495 4.32 15.83 2.58
N THR A 496 3.77 16.70 3.43
CA THR A 496 2.88 16.33 4.55
C THR A 496 1.55 17.09 4.50
N GLU A 497 1.29 17.73 3.37
CA GLU A 497 0.13 18.58 3.11
C GLU A 497 -0.30 18.35 1.67
N PHE A 498 -1.60 18.48 1.42
CA PHE A 498 -2.19 18.21 0.11
C PHE A 498 -1.53 18.96 -1.06
N PRO A 499 -1.35 20.30 -1.00
CA PRO A 499 -0.77 21.05 -2.12
C PRO A 499 0.72 20.77 -2.34
N TRP A 500 1.47 20.44 -1.28
CA TRP A 500 2.91 20.23 -1.35
C TRP A 500 3.32 18.83 -1.79
N THR A 501 2.40 17.86 -1.75
CA THR A 501 2.63 16.49 -2.23
C THR A 501 2.61 16.41 -3.76
N SER A 502 2.29 17.52 -4.44
CA SER A 502 2.24 17.64 -5.91
C SER A 502 1.22 16.69 -6.54
N HIS A 503 0.04 16.57 -5.93
CA HIS A 503 -1.09 15.86 -6.54
C HIS A 503 -1.47 16.54 -7.86
N THR A 504 -1.83 15.77 -8.89
CA THR A 504 -2.29 16.33 -10.17
C THR A 504 -3.74 15.94 -10.42
N PRO A 505 -4.64 16.93 -10.66
CA PRO A 505 -6.04 16.64 -10.94
C PRO A 505 -6.19 15.92 -12.29
N ASN A 506 -7.20 15.07 -12.39
CA ASN A 506 -7.56 14.41 -13.63
C ASN A 506 -8.21 15.38 -14.63
N ASN A 507 -9.01 16.35 -14.19
CA ASN A 507 -9.71 17.26 -15.07
C ASN A 507 -9.83 18.68 -14.46
N ALA A 508 -10.33 19.63 -15.26
CA ALA A 508 -10.44 21.02 -14.85
C ALA A 508 -11.45 21.23 -13.70
N GLU A 509 -12.50 20.41 -13.61
CA GLU A 509 -13.49 20.49 -12.54
C GLU A 509 -12.87 20.11 -11.19
N GLN A 510 -12.18 18.96 -11.15
CA GLN A 510 -11.42 18.51 -9.98
C GLN A 510 -10.33 19.52 -9.60
N GLN A 511 -9.70 20.17 -10.57
CA GLN A 511 -8.73 21.23 -10.30
C GLN A 511 -9.38 22.40 -9.53
N ILE A 512 -10.56 22.87 -9.95
CA ILE A 512 -11.28 23.96 -9.30
C ILE A 512 -11.71 23.54 -7.88
N GLU A 513 -12.25 22.33 -7.74
CA GLU A 513 -12.63 21.74 -6.46
C GLU A 513 -11.44 21.69 -5.49
N TRP A 514 -10.32 21.11 -5.92
CA TRP A 514 -9.11 20.98 -5.10
C TRP A 514 -8.47 22.33 -4.77
N THR A 515 -8.53 23.32 -5.66
CA THR A 515 -8.08 24.69 -5.34
C THR A 515 -8.93 25.30 -4.24
N ARG A 516 -10.26 25.08 -4.26
CA ARG A 516 -11.19 25.62 -3.27
C ARG A 516 -11.08 24.91 -1.92
N GLU A 517 -11.01 23.58 -1.93
CA GLU A 517 -11.15 22.75 -0.72
C GLU A 517 -9.82 22.44 -0.05
N HIS A 518 -8.75 22.30 -0.85
CA HIS A 518 -7.44 21.88 -0.37
C HIS A 518 -6.32 22.88 -0.70
N GLY A 519 -6.66 24.07 -1.22
CA GLY A 519 -5.68 25.09 -1.58
C GLY A 519 -4.70 24.65 -2.67
N TRP A 520 -5.11 23.72 -3.54
CA TRP A 520 -4.26 23.15 -4.58
C TRP A 520 -3.67 24.23 -5.51
N PHE A 521 -2.38 24.07 -5.83
CA PHE A 521 -1.65 24.83 -6.85
C PHE A 521 -0.65 23.94 -7.60
N ASP A 522 -0.28 24.35 -8.82
CA ASP A 522 0.77 23.68 -9.60
C ASP A 522 2.16 24.04 -9.04
N ASN A 523 2.79 23.08 -8.36
CA ASN A 523 4.11 23.27 -7.77
C ASN A 523 5.21 23.21 -8.83
N HIS A 524 5.50 24.33 -9.47
CA HIS A 524 6.53 24.42 -10.51
C HIS A 524 7.96 24.11 -10.02
N HIS A 525 8.19 24.03 -8.71
CA HIS A 525 9.49 23.69 -8.15
C HIS A 525 9.75 22.17 -8.12
N TRP A 526 8.69 21.35 -8.23
CA TRP A 526 8.80 19.91 -8.22
C TRP A 526 8.68 19.34 -9.64
N ILE A 527 9.78 18.85 -10.17
CA ILE A 527 9.87 18.39 -11.58
C ILE A 527 9.18 17.05 -11.87
N PHE A 528 8.74 16.34 -10.84
CA PHE A 528 8.02 15.05 -10.95
C PHE A 528 6.68 15.10 -10.21
N PRO A 529 5.72 15.94 -10.67
CA PRO A 529 4.38 15.95 -10.08
C PRO A 529 3.75 14.55 -10.22
N MET A 530 2.83 14.23 -9.31
CA MET A 530 2.14 12.94 -9.32
C MET A 530 1.41 12.79 -10.65
N LYS A 531 1.46 11.60 -11.27
CA LYS A 531 0.72 11.37 -12.51
C LYS A 531 -0.79 11.44 -12.22
N PRO A 532 -1.59 12.11 -13.08
CA PRO A 532 -3.04 11.93 -13.04
C PRO A 532 -3.38 10.44 -13.07
N ALA A 533 -4.42 10.02 -12.36
CA ALA A 533 -4.78 8.60 -12.21
C ALA A 533 -4.89 7.88 -13.57
N ARG A 534 -5.37 8.57 -14.62
CA ARG A 534 -5.45 8.02 -15.98
C ARG A 534 -4.10 7.65 -16.62
N PHE A 535 -2.98 8.16 -16.11
CA PHE A 535 -1.63 7.95 -16.63
C PHE A 535 -0.70 7.24 -15.65
N ALA A 536 -1.19 6.79 -14.49
CA ALA A 536 -0.36 6.14 -13.47
C ALA A 536 0.38 4.91 -14.02
N GLU A 537 -0.28 4.10 -14.85
CA GLU A 537 0.30 2.89 -15.47
C GLU A 537 1.54 3.16 -16.35
N SER A 538 1.74 4.39 -16.83
CA SER A 538 2.94 4.75 -17.61
C SER A 538 4.24 4.55 -16.83
N ASN A 539 4.18 4.60 -15.50
CA ASN A 539 5.33 4.40 -14.63
C ASN A 539 5.72 2.93 -14.45
N CYS A 540 4.90 1.97 -14.87
CA CYS A 540 5.28 0.55 -14.85
C CYS A 540 6.51 0.30 -15.75
N LEU A 541 6.70 1.10 -16.80
CA LEU A 541 7.87 1.05 -17.69
C LEU A 541 9.18 1.45 -17.03
N LYS A 542 9.18 1.97 -15.79
CA LYS A 542 10.41 2.23 -15.04
C LYS A 542 11.17 0.93 -14.71
N CYS A 543 10.46 -0.19 -14.61
CA CYS A 543 11.03 -1.49 -14.25
C CYS A 543 10.61 -2.62 -15.21
N HIS A 544 9.40 -2.58 -15.77
CA HIS A 544 8.90 -3.58 -16.72
C HIS A 544 9.16 -3.14 -18.15
N PHE A 545 10.23 -3.65 -18.74
CA PHE A 545 10.70 -3.29 -20.08
C PHE A 545 10.18 -4.25 -21.18
N ASP A 546 9.55 -5.35 -20.78
CA ASP A 546 8.95 -6.35 -21.64
C ASP A 546 7.43 -6.48 -21.38
N LYS A 547 6.68 -6.75 -22.45
CA LYS A 547 5.20 -6.80 -22.41
C LYS A 547 4.71 -8.00 -21.59
N GLY A 548 5.45 -9.11 -21.64
CA GLY A 548 5.04 -10.38 -21.07
C GLY A 548 4.79 -10.35 -19.56
N GLY A 549 5.54 -9.54 -18.80
CA GLY A 549 5.30 -9.37 -17.36
C GLY A 549 4.05 -8.56 -17.01
N LEU A 550 3.46 -7.87 -17.98
CA LEU A 550 2.28 -7.01 -17.82
C LEU A 550 1.03 -7.58 -18.51
N GLU A 551 1.19 -8.62 -19.34
CA GLU A 551 0.08 -9.34 -19.96
C GLU A 551 -0.67 -10.23 -18.97
N PRO A 552 -1.92 -10.60 -19.28
CA PRO A 552 -2.67 -11.59 -18.51
C PRO A 552 -1.88 -12.89 -18.34
N SER A 553 -1.87 -13.43 -17.12
CA SER A 553 -1.18 -14.69 -16.78
C SER A 553 -2.05 -15.57 -15.90
N GLU A 554 -1.65 -16.83 -15.68
CA GLU A 554 -2.34 -17.72 -14.74
C GLU A 554 -2.40 -17.15 -13.32
N ARG A 555 -1.34 -16.44 -12.90
CA ARG A 555 -1.27 -15.78 -11.58
C ARG A 555 -2.11 -14.50 -11.53
N PHE A 556 -2.15 -13.75 -12.63
CA PHE A 556 -2.89 -12.49 -12.73
C PHE A 556 -3.77 -12.49 -13.99
N PRO A 557 -5.00 -13.03 -13.92
CA PRO A 557 -5.90 -13.08 -15.07
C PRO A 557 -6.30 -11.69 -15.57
N ALA A 558 -6.49 -10.74 -14.66
CA ALA A 558 -6.60 -9.33 -15.00
C ALA A 558 -5.19 -8.74 -15.18
N PRO A 559 -4.87 -8.15 -16.34
CA PRO A 559 -3.54 -7.62 -16.61
C PRO A 559 -3.13 -6.59 -15.55
N PRO A 560 -1.88 -6.63 -15.04
CA PRO A 560 -1.35 -5.64 -14.10
C PRO A 560 -1.50 -4.18 -14.54
N ALA A 561 -1.35 -3.89 -15.84
CA ALA A 561 -1.39 -2.54 -16.41
C ALA A 561 -2.14 -2.53 -17.76
N PRO A 562 -3.49 -2.64 -17.75
CA PRO A 562 -4.29 -2.81 -18.97
C PRO A 562 -4.11 -1.70 -19.99
N LYS A 563 -4.09 -0.43 -19.57
CA LYS A 563 -3.97 0.73 -20.48
C LYS A 563 -2.58 0.79 -21.11
N LEU A 564 -1.55 0.47 -20.33
CA LEU A 564 -0.18 0.41 -20.85
C LEU A 564 -0.04 -0.71 -21.88
N VAL A 565 -0.55 -1.92 -21.55
CA VAL A 565 -0.52 -3.07 -22.46
C VAL A 565 -1.30 -2.80 -23.73
N GLU A 566 -2.45 -2.11 -23.64
CA GLU A 566 -3.22 -1.71 -24.82
C GLU A 566 -2.45 -0.72 -25.68
N GLY A 567 -1.87 0.33 -25.08
CA GLY A 567 -1.03 1.28 -25.80
C GLY A 567 0.16 0.62 -26.52
N TRP A 568 0.76 -0.38 -25.87
CA TRP A 568 1.81 -1.20 -26.47
C TRP A 568 1.26 -2.04 -27.65
N THR A 569 0.11 -2.68 -27.47
CA THR A 569 -0.56 -3.48 -28.50
C THR A 569 -0.91 -2.62 -29.72
N LEU A 570 -1.35 -1.37 -29.54
CA LEU A 570 -1.61 -0.45 -30.64
C LEU A 570 -0.34 -0.13 -31.43
N VAL A 571 0.79 0.12 -30.75
CA VAL A 571 2.10 0.33 -31.40
C VAL A 571 2.51 -0.89 -32.22
N GLU A 572 2.15 -2.09 -31.76
CA GLU A 572 2.41 -3.35 -32.47
C GLU A 572 1.49 -3.57 -33.67
N GLN A 573 0.18 -3.41 -33.48
CA GLN A 573 -0.85 -3.59 -34.50
C GLN A 573 -0.67 -2.61 -35.66
N TYR A 574 -0.41 -1.33 -35.37
CA TYR A 574 -0.12 -0.34 -36.40
C TYR A 574 1.27 -0.49 -37.02
N GLY A 575 2.09 -1.43 -36.52
CA GLY A 575 3.38 -1.79 -37.11
C GLY A 575 4.37 -0.62 -37.13
N CYS A 576 4.28 0.30 -36.17
CA CYS A 576 5.11 1.50 -36.10
C CYS A 576 6.61 1.16 -36.17
N PHE A 577 7.02 0.08 -35.51
CA PHE A 577 8.39 -0.46 -35.52
C PHE A 577 8.84 -1.05 -36.87
N GLY A 578 7.89 -1.39 -37.76
CA GLY A 578 8.17 -1.88 -39.11
C GLY A 578 8.88 -0.81 -39.94
N CYS A 579 8.42 0.43 -39.81
CA CYS A 579 8.91 1.58 -40.55
C CYS A 579 9.85 2.51 -39.75
N HIS A 580 9.72 2.59 -38.42
CA HIS A 580 10.52 3.50 -37.58
C HIS A 580 11.55 2.76 -36.71
N GLU A 581 12.69 3.40 -36.44
CA GLU A 581 13.58 2.98 -35.34
C GLU A 581 13.02 3.58 -34.04
N MET A 582 12.49 2.73 -33.14
CA MET A 582 11.96 3.11 -31.83
C MET A 582 12.88 2.53 -30.75
N ASN A 583 13.14 3.31 -29.69
CA ASN A 583 14.05 2.90 -28.64
C ASN A 583 13.35 2.00 -27.62
N GLY A 584 14.06 0.97 -27.17
CA GLY A 584 13.76 0.21 -25.95
C GLY A 584 15.01 -0.01 -25.08
N PHE A 585 16.08 0.76 -25.32
CA PHE A 585 17.41 0.43 -24.85
C PHE A 585 18.27 1.67 -24.60
N ASP A 586 18.55 1.98 -23.33
CA ASP A 586 19.55 2.97 -22.89
C ASP A 586 20.74 2.29 -22.20
N GLY A 587 21.49 1.52 -23.00
CA GLY A 587 22.71 0.86 -22.51
C GLY A 587 22.46 -0.41 -21.69
N PRO A 588 23.49 -0.93 -21.02
CA PRO A 588 23.50 -2.29 -20.45
C PRO A 588 22.75 -2.41 -19.11
N ASP A 589 22.46 -1.28 -18.47
CA ASP A 589 21.88 -1.20 -17.12
C ASP A 589 20.53 -0.47 -17.09
N HIS A 590 20.03 0.02 -18.23
CA HIS A 590 18.72 0.67 -18.35
C HIS A 590 18.10 0.33 -19.71
N GLN A 591 16.99 -0.39 -19.71
CA GLN A 591 16.08 -0.42 -20.86
C GLN A 591 15.05 0.68 -20.61
N VAL A 592 14.79 1.54 -21.57
CA VAL A 592 13.74 2.56 -21.46
C VAL A 592 12.68 2.16 -22.47
N GLY A 593 11.64 1.50 -21.96
CA GLY A 593 10.51 1.02 -22.72
C GLY A 593 10.76 -0.23 -23.58
N PRO A 594 9.73 -0.63 -24.35
CA PRO A 594 9.72 -1.80 -25.22
C PRO A 594 10.85 -1.81 -26.26
N ASP A 595 11.73 -2.83 -26.28
CA ASP A 595 12.62 -3.03 -27.42
C ASP A 595 11.89 -3.72 -28.58
N VAL A 596 11.18 -2.92 -29.37
CA VAL A 596 10.44 -3.36 -30.56
C VAL A 596 11.29 -3.30 -31.84
N ARG A 597 12.62 -3.28 -31.73
CA ARG A 597 13.51 -3.24 -32.91
C ARG A 597 13.54 -4.59 -33.63
N LEU A 598 13.45 -4.56 -34.96
CA LEU A 598 13.59 -5.77 -35.81
C LEU A 598 15.05 -6.07 -36.23
N GLY A 599 16.05 -5.35 -35.71
CA GLY A 599 17.45 -5.52 -36.08
C GLY A 599 18.42 -5.27 -34.92
N PRO A 600 19.64 -5.81 -34.98
CA PRO A 600 20.59 -5.77 -33.88
C PRO A 600 21.19 -4.38 -33.62
N ASN A 601 21.48 -4.07 -32.35
CA ASN A 601 21.97 -2.79 -31.83
C ASN A 601 23.51 -2.64 -31.80
N TYR A 602 24.22 -3.35 -32.68
CA TYR A 602 25.68 -3.48 -32.63
C TYR A 602 26.44 -2.14 -32.75
N ALA A 603 25.90 -1.19 -33.53
CA ALA A 603 26.53 0.12 -33.73
C ALA A 603 26.42 0.98 -32.47
N GLU A 604 25.27 0.94 -31.82
CA GLU A 604 24.92 1.70 -30.64
C GLU A 604 25.72 1.21 -29.43
N VAL A 605 25.80 -0.12 -29.28
CA VAL A 605 26.66 -0.76 -28.28
C VAL A 605 28.13 -0.38 -28.51
N ALA A 606 28.60 -0.37 -29.77
CA ALA A 606 29.96 0.06 -30.10
C ALA A 606 30.23 1.55 -29.79
N GLN A 607 29.28 2.45 -30.05
CA GLN A 607 29.41 3.87 -29.69
C GLN A 607 29.50 4.09 -28.17
N GLN A 608 28.74 3.32 -27.40
CA GLN A 608 28.82 3.37 -25.94
C GLN A 608 30.16 2.83 -25.42
N ILE A 609 30.65 1.72 -25.99
CA ILE A 609 31.99 1.18 -25.67
C ILE A 609 33.06 2.26 -25.86
N LEU A 610 33.00 3.04 -26.95
CA LEU A 610 33.98 4.11 -27.26
C LEU A 610 34.07 5.23 -26.21
N ARG A 611 33.09 5.34 -25.29
CA ARG A 611 33.12 6.30 -24.19
C ARG A 611 34.09 5.88 -23.07
N ASP A 612 34.44 4.60 -22.99
CA ASP A 612 35.38 4.10 -22.00
C ASP A 612 36.83 4.50 -22.37
N LYS A 613 37.47 5.22 -21.45
CA LYS A 613 38.85 5.70 -21.63
C LYS A 613 39.89 4.58 -21.47
N GLY A 614 39.51 3.45 -20.87
CA GLY A 614 40.37 2.28 -20.65
C GLY A 614 40.54 1.37 -21.88
N LEU A 615 39.90 1.68 -23.01
CA LEU A 615 40.01 0.89 -24.24
C LEU A 615 41.45 0.88 -24.79
N SER A 616 41.93 -0.33 -25.09
CA SER A 616 43.12 -0.51 -25.93
C SER A 616 42.91 0.04 -27.34
N VAL A 617 44.00 0.33 -28.04
CA VAL A 617 44.00 0.80 -29.44
C VAL A 617 43.21 -0.15 -30.34
N ASP A 618 43.37 -1.47 -30.15
CA ASP A 618 42.67 -2.49 -30.92
C ASP A 618 41.17 -2.53 -30.61
N GLN A 619 40.77 -2.48 -29.33
CA GLN A 619 39.36 -2.44 -28.94
C GLN A 619 38.66 -1.18 -29.47
N ARG A 620 39.33 -0.02 -29.39
CA ARG A 620 38.84 1.25 -29.93
C ARG A 620 38.68 1.18 -31.46
N SER A 621 39.68 0.64 -32.17
CA SER A 621 39.60 0.46 -33.63
C SER A 621 38.47 -0.48 -34.04
N LEU A 622 38.28 -1.59 -33.32
CA LEU A 622 37.19 -2.53 -33.55
C LEU A 622 35.83 -1.87 -33.30
N ALA A 623 35.68 -1.10 -32.22
CA ALA A 623 34.46 -0.38 -31.91
C ALA A 623 34.17 0.71 -32.96
N GLU A 624 35.14 1.55 -33.34
CA GLU A 624 35.00 2.55 -34.41
C GLU A 624 34.61 1.92 -35.75
N ARG A 625 35.18 0.76 -36.08
CA ARG A 625 34.83 0.02 -37.29
C ARG A 625 33.43 -0.58 -37.22
N LEU A 626 33.01 -1.08 -36.06
CA LEU A 626 31.67 -1.61 -35.86
C LEU A 626 30.60 -0.51 -35.91
N VAL A 627 30.92 0.71 -35.45
CA VAL A 627 30.05 1.89 -35.65
C VAL A 627 29.87 2.21 -37.13
N LYS A 628 30.95 2.12 -37.93
CA LYS A 628 30.92 2.41 -39.37
C LYS A 628 30.27 1.30 -40.19
N VAL A 629 30.45 0.04 -39.79
CA VAL A 629 29.97 -1.15 -40.50
C VAL A 629 29.31 -2.11 -39.50
N PRO A 630 28.04 -1.86 -39.11
CA PRO A 630 27.37 -2.60 -38.04
C PRO A 630 27.12 -4.08 -38.36
N GLY A 631 27.10 -4.47 -39.64
CA GLY A 631 26.92 -5.85 -40.09
C GLY A 631 28.21 -6.66 -40.23
N ASP A 632 29.37 -6.14 -39.79
CA ASP A 632 30.63 -6.89 -39.83
C ASP A 632 30.71 -7.85 -38.63
N ASP A 633 30.11 -9.03 -38.76
CA ASP A 633 30.06 -10.06 -37.71
C ASP A 633 31.45 -10.43 -37.19
N ARG A 634 32.48 -10.36 -38.05
CA ARG A 634 33.86 -10.67 -37.65
C ARG A 634 34.40 -9.61 -36.70
N VAL A 635 34.17 -8.33 -36.99
CA VAL A 635 34.58 -7.22 -36.12
C VAL A 635 33.79 -7.24 -34.81
N ARG A 636 32.48 -7.47 -34.90
CA ARG A 636 31.59 -7.61 -33.73
C ARG A 636 32.06 -8.71 -32.79
N ASN A 637 32.24 -9.93 -33.31
CA ASN A 637 32.64 -11.07 -32.50
C ASN A 637 34.03 -10.86 -31.89
N ARG A 638 34.97 -10.25 -32.63
CA ARG A 638 36.30 -9.91 -32.09
C ARG A 638 36.23 -8.88 -30.96
N LEU A 639 35.40 -7.85 -31.10
CA LEU A 639 35.20 -6.85 -30.06
C LEU A 639 34.57 -7.48 -28.81
N MET A 640 33.50 -8.25 -28.99
CA MET A 640 32.83 -8.98 -27.90
C MET A 640 33.80 -9.89 -27.14
N VAL A 641 34.61 -10.67 -27.86
CA VAL A 641 35.61 -11.57 -27.26
C VAL A 641 36.66 -10.77 -26.50
N ALA A 642 37.15 -9.65 -27.04
CA ALA A 642 38.15 -8.80 -26.37
C ALA A 642 37.62 -8.20 -25.06
N LEU A 643 36.36 -7.78 -25.01
CA LEU A 643 35.73 -7.26 -23.79
C LEU A 643 35.55 -8.36 -22.73
N ASN A 644 35.06 -9.54 -23.15
CA ASN A 644 34.90 -10.69 -22.26
C ASN A 644 36.25 -11.21 -21.72
N GLN A 645 37.33 -11.08 -22.51
CA GLN A 645 38.68 -11.44 -22.09
C GLN A 645 39.23 -10.47 -21.04
N ASP A 646 39.02 -9.15 -21.21
CA ASP A 646 39.40 -8.14 -20.21
C ASP A 646 38.64 -8.37 -18.89
N GLN A 647 37.34 -8.69 -18.95
CA GLN A 647 36.54 -9.03 -17.76
C GLN A 647 37.07 -10.26 -17.02
N LYS A 648 37.44 -11.32 -17.76
CA LYS A 648 38.02 -12.55 -17.19
C LYS A 648 39.41 -12.31 -16.59
N GLN A 649 40.19 -11.41 -17.18
CA GLN A 649 41.48 -10.98 -16.60
C GLN A 649 41.26 -10.15 -15.33
N GLY A 650 40.20 -9.33 -15.29
CA GLY A 650 39.68 -8.59 -14.14
C GLY A 650 39.50 -9.38 -12.85
N GLN A 651 39.13 -10.66 -12.96
CA GLN A 651 38.95 -11.58 -11.84
C GLN A 651 40.28 -12.13 -11.28
N LYS A 652 41.41 -11.91 -11.99
CA LYS A 652 42.76 -12.36 -11.62
C LYS A 652 43.76 -11.20 -11.42
N ALA A 653 43.53 -10.04 -12.03
CA ALA A 653 44.25 -8.78 -11.87
C ALA A 653 43.31 -7.62 -12.26
N LYS A 654 43.54 -6.38 -11.79
CA LYS A 654 42.63 -5.23 -12.02
C LYS A 654 42.31 -5.04 -13.53
N ALA A 655 41.04 -5.15 -13.90
CA ALA A 655 40.59 -4.93 -15.28
C ALA A 655 40.86 -3.49 -15.73
N ASN A 656 41.16 -3.31 -17.02
CA ASN A 656 41.39 -1.98 -17.58
C ASN A 656 40.10 -1.27 -17.95
N LEU A 657 39.04 -2.03 -18.28
CA LEU A 657 37.73 -1.49 -18.61
C LEU A 657 36.81 -1.43 -17.40
N THR A 658 35.84 -0.51 -17.45
CA THR A 658 34.83 -0.39 -16.39
C THR A 658 33.85 -1.58 -16.40
N PRO A 659 33.24 -1.93 -15.26
CA PRO A 659 32.20 -2.96 -15.21
C PRO A 659 31.03 -2.70 -16.17
N ALA A 660 30.69 -1.43 -16.42
CA ALA A 660 29.68 -1.02 -17.40
C ALA A 660 30.06 -1.46 -18.82
N THR A 661 31.32 -1.26 -19.22
CA THR A 661 31.83 -1.67 -20.54
C THR A 661 31.90 -3.19 -20.71
N HIS A 662 32.11 -3.95 -19.63
CA HIS A 662 32.03 -5.42 -19.70
C HIS A 662 30.60 -5.90 -19.94
N LYS A 663 29.59 -5.27 -19.31
CA LYS A 663 28.19 -5.63 -19.55
C LYS A 663 27.75 -5.37 -21.00
N LEU A 664 28.32 -4.35 -21.67
CA LEU A 664 28.07 -4.06 -23.09
C LEU A 664 28.43 -5.22 -24.04
N ALA A 665 29.32 -6.14 -23.64
CA ALA A 665 29.63 -7.32 -24.44
C ALA A 665 28.40 -8.20 -24.68
N GLY A 666 27.40 -8.17 -23.78
CA GLY A 666 26.12 -8.87 -23.95
C GLY A 666 25.31 -8.36 -25.14
N GLY A 667 25.37 -7.06 -25.45
CA GLY A 667 24.69 -6.45 -26.60
C GLY A 667 25.38 -6.69 -27.95
N LEU A 668 26.53 -7.38 -27.96
CA LEU A 668 27.23 -7.78 -29.18
C LEU A 668 27.01 -9.27 -29.53
N LYS A 669 26.18 -9.98 -28.78
CA LYS A 669 25.79 -11.37 -29.07
C LYS A 669 24.92 -11.43 -30.32
N ASP A 670 24.93 -12.58 -30.98
CA ASP A 670 24.00 -12.84 -32.09
C ASP A 670 22.55 -12.66 -31.62
N VAL A 671 21.79 -11.83 -32.33
CA VAL A 671 20.36 -11.63 -32.12
C VAL A 671 19.61 -12.30 -33.27
N ASP A 672 18.71 -13.23 -32.95
CA ASP A 672 17.73 -13.77 -33.91
C ASP A 672 16.64 -12.71 -34.17
N ALA A 673 16.99 -11.65 -34.89
CA ALA A 673 16.06 -10.58 -35.27
C ALA A 673 15.83 -10.57 -36.80
N PRO A 674 14.59 -10.38 -37.28
CA PRO A 674 14.26 -10.44 -38.70
C PRO A 674 14.69 -9.16 -39.44
N GLY A 675 15.95 -9.10 -39.89
CA GLY A 675 16.36 -8.33 -41.08
C GLY A 675 17.56 -7.38 -40.94
N SER A 676 18.31 -7.24 -42.04
CA SER A 676 19.52 -6.39 -42.18
C SER A 676 19.28 -5.05 -42.91
N TYR A 677 18.05 -4.76 -43.32
CA TYR A 677 17.71 -3.60 -44.15
C TYR A 677 17.39 -2.36 -43.33
N ARG A 678 17.71 -1.18 -43.90
CA ARG A 678 17.39 0.12 -43.31
C ARG A 678 15.87 0.36 -43.29
N LYS A 679 15.38 0.89 -42.17
CA LYS A 679 13.97 1.29 -41.98
C LYS A 679 13.57 2.44 -42.92
N ALA A 680 12.31 2.42 -43.38
CA ALA A 680 11.79 3.37 -44.35
C ALA A 680 11.49 4.77 -43.75
N GLY A 681 11.14 4.81 -42.47
CA GLY A 681 10.86 6.01 -41.69
C GLY A 681 12.10 6.55 -40.96
N PRO A 682 12.05 7.81 -40.48
CA PRO A 682 13.10 8.39 -39.66
C PRO A 682 13.16 7.73 -38.27
N SER A 683 14.34 7.77 -37.65
CA SER A 683 14.52 7.40 -36.25
C SER A 683 13.66 8.26 -35.33
N LEU A 684 12.96 7.61 -34.39
CA LEU A 684 12.16 8.25 -33.34
C LEU A 684 12.92 8.28 -32.00
N ARG A 685 14.18 7.85 -31.97
CA ARG A 685 15.03 7.80 -30.78
C ARG A 685 15.09 9.13 -30.02
N PHE A 686 15.29 10.22 -30.73
CA PHE A 686 15.41 11.58 -30.19
C PHE A 686 14.21 12.43 -30.64
N LEU A 687 13.01 11.85 -30.70
CA LEU A 687 11.84 12.51 -31.25
C LEU A 687 11.50 13.79 -30.47
N LYS A 688 11.53 13.73 -29.13
CA LYS A 688 11.24 14.86 -28.23
C LYS A 688 12.22 16.02 -28.41
N SER A 689 13.43 15.75 -28.91
CA SER A 689 14.43 16.78 -29.19
C SER A 689 14.18 17.51 -30.52
N LYS A 690 13.18 17.09 -31.29
CA LYS A 690 12.96 17.52 -32.67
C LYS A 690 11.59 18.15 -32.91
N VAL A 691 10.55 17.68 -32.21
CA VAL A 691 9.16 18.09 -32.45
C VAL A 691 8.40 18.28 -31.15
N GLU A 692 7.41 19.17 -31.18
CA GLU A 692 6.47 19.39 -30.07
C GLU A 692 5.24 18.47 -30.18
N ALA A 693 4.51 18.30 -29.07
CA ALA A 693 3.37 17.40 -28.98
C ALA A 693 2.26 17.71 -30.00
N ASP A 694 1.93 18.98 -30.21
CA ASP A 694 0.85 19.37 -31.13
C ASP A 694 1.18 19.05 -32.60
N TRP A 695 2.46 19.23 -32.97
CA TRP A 695 2.94 18.84 -34.29
C TRP A 695 2.89 17.33 -34.47
N LEU A 696 3.35 16.58 -33.46
CA LEU A 696 3.37 15.11 -33.51
C LEU A 696 1.95 14.54 -33.59
N TYR A 697 1.02 15.06 -32.78
CA TYR A 697 -0.40 14.69 -32.81
C TYR A 697 -1.00 14.91 -34.22
N SER A 698 -0.77 16.11 -34.78
CA SER A 698 -1.26 16.46 -36.12
C SER A 698 -0.65 15.57 -37.21
N TRP A 699 0.63 15.23 -37.06
CA TRP A 699 1.35 14.34 -37.97
C TRP A 699 0.82 12.90 -37.90
N ILE A 700 0.57 12.35 -36.71
CA ILE A 700 0.01 11.00 -36.55
C ILE A 700 -1.42 10.93 -37.09
N LYS A 701 -2.24 11.96 -36.81
CA LYS A 701 -3.61 12.06 -37.29
C LYS A 701 -3.69 12.04 -38.83
N GLN A 702 -2.91 12.90 -39.49
CA GLN A 702 -2.95 13.02 -40.94
C GLN A 702 -1.61 13.56 -41.50
N PRO A 703 -0.64 12.68 -41.79
CA PRO A 703 0.71 13.06 -42.22
C PRO A 703 0.72 13.92 -43.51
N SER A 704 -0.25 13.68 -44.40
CA SER A 704 -0.37 14.36 -45.69
C SER A 704 -0.64 15.87 -45.58
N ASN A 705 -1.23 16.33 -44.46
CA ASN A 705 -1.49 17.76 -44.21
C ASN A 705 -0.20 18.58 -44.12
N PHE A 706 0.86 17.99 -43.57
CA PHE A 706 2.17 18.63 -43.51
C PHE A 706 2.99 18.32 -44.77
N ARG A 707 3.01 17.04 -45.19
CA ARG A 707 3.77 16.59 -46.36
C ARG A 707 2.92 15.70 -47.27
N PRO A 708 2.37 16.25 -48.38
CA PRO A 708 1.53 15.49 -49.31
C PRO A 708 2.23 14.27 -49.94
N THR A 709 3.55 14.31 -50.08
CA THR A 709 4.38 13.24 -50.66
C THR A 709 4.95 12.26 -49.61
N THR A 710 4.44 12.30 -48.37
CA THR A 710 4.90 11.41 -47.31
C THR A 710 4.64 9.94 -47.64
N LYS A 711 5.56 9.07 -47.20
CA LYS A 711 5.41 7.61 -47.29
C LYS A 711 4.83 7.00 -46.01
N MET A 712 4.60 7.82 -44.98
CA MET A 712 3.92 7.37 -43.77
C MET A 712 2.43 7.16 -44.11
N PRO A 713 1.87 5.96 -43.90
CA PRO A 713 0.46 5.72 -44.13
C PRO A 713 -0.39 6.54 -43.15
N GLN A 714 -1.62 6.86 -43.56
CA GLN A 714 -2.60 7.47 -42.69
C GLN A 714 -3.41 6.35 -42.03
N PHE A 715 -3.25 6.20 -40.72
CA PHE A 715 -3.93 5.16 -39.94
C PHE A 715 -5.31 5.61 -39.44
N PHE A 716 -5.48 6.91 -39.17
CA PHE A 716 -6.66 7.49 -38.54
C PHE A 716 -7.50 8.30 -39.54
N GLY A 717 -8.78 8.52 -39.21
CA GLY A 717 -9.72 9.28 -40.04
C GLY A 717 -10.05 8.60 -41.37
N GLN A 718 -9.98 7.27 -41.42
CA GLN A 718 -10.25 6.45 -42.60
C GLN A 718 -11.69 5.90 -42.60
N TYR A 719 -12.67 6.72 -42.22
CA TYR A 719 -14.06 6.30 -41.98
C TYR A 719 -14.86 5.91 -43.21
N GLN A 720 -14.29 5.97 -44.42
CA GLN A 720 -15.04 5.79 -45.66
C GLN A 720 -15.74 4.42 -45.75
N HIS A 721 -15.20 3.40 -45.06
CA HIS A 721 -15.76 2.05 -45.01
C HIS A 721 -16.79 1.84 -43.88
N LEU A 722 -17.00 2.83 -43.01
CA LEU A 722 -17.96 2.82 -41.91
C LEU A 722 -19.16 3.75 -42.18
N GLN A 723 -19.34 4.17 -43.44
CA GLN A 723 -20.47 5.03 -43.85
C GLN A 723 -21.66 4.23 -44.36
N ASP A 724 -21.57 2.90 -44.37
CA ASP A 724 -22.64 2.03 -44.83
C ASP A 724 -23.74 1.90 -43.75
N PRO A 725 -25.03 1.80 -44.13
CA PRO A 725 -26.13 1.65 -43.18
C PRO A 725 -25.95 0.39 -42.32
N GLY A 726 -25.96 0.53 -41.00
CA GLY A 726 -25.68 -0.54 -40.03
C GLY A 726 -24.34 -0.42 -39.30
N ASP A 727 -23.43 0.45 -39.76
CA ASP A 727 -22.14 0.71 -39.10
C ASP A 727 -22.12 2.01 -38.29
N GLU A 728 -23.27 2.66 -38.06
CA GLU A 728 -23.35 3.96 -37.37
C GLU A 728 -22.74 3.93 -35.95
N ASP A 729 -22.94 2.84 -35.22
CA ASP A 729 -22.37 2.66 -33.89
C ASP A 729 -20.85 2.52 -33.94
N GLN A 730 -20.32 1.78 -34.93
CA GLN A 730 -18.87 1.60 -35.12
C GLN A 730 -18.22 2.93 -35.53
N LEU A 731 -18.86 3.68 -36.43
CA LEU A 731 -18.41 5.01 -36.82
C LEU A 731 -18.37 5.95 -35.60
N ALA A 732 -19.44 5.98 -34.79
CA ALA A 732 -19.50 6.82 -33.60
C ALA A 732 -18.45 6.44 -32.55
N VAL A 733 -18.15 5.15 -32.40
CA VAL A 733 -17.06 4.64 -31.54
C VAL A 733 -15.71 5.09 -32.08
N SER A 734 -15.42 4.85 -33.37
CA SER A 734 -14.15 5.25 -33.99
C SER A 734 -13.92 6.76 -33.88
N GLU A 735 -14.91 7.60 -34.23
CA GLU A 735 -14.78 9.06 -34.13
C GLU A 735 -14.53 9.55 -32.70
N ARG A 736 -15.07 8.84 -31.70
CA ARG A 736 -14.89 9.17 -30.28
C ARG A 736 -13.51 8.76 -29.77
N TYR A 737 -13.02 7.58 -30.12
CA TYR A 737 -11.82 7.00 -29.51
C TYR A 737 -10.52 7.27 -30.29
N GLU A 738 -10.57 7.43 -31.62
CA GLU A 738 -9.35 7.72 -32.42
C GLU A 738 -8.56 8.94 -31.90
N PRO A 739 -9.17 10.07 -31.49
CA PRO A 739 -8.43 11.19 -30.89
C PRO A 739 -7.66 10.80 -29.62
N VAL A 740 -8.23 9.90 -28.82
CA VAL A 740 -7.62 9.39 -27.59
C VAL A 740 -6.43 8.48 -27.93
N GLU A 741 -6.56 7.62 -28.93
CA GLU A 741 -5.48 6.75 -29.41
C GLU A 741 -4.31 7.56 -29.98
N ILE A 742 -4.60 8.57 -30.81
CA ILE A 742 -3.58 9.48 -31.35
C ILE A 742 -2.85 10.20 -30.21
N ARG A 743 -3.58 10.64 -29.17
CA ARG A 743 -2.97 11.28 -28.00
C ARG A 743 -2.11 10.29 -27.21
N ALA A 744 -2.57 9.06 -27.02
CA ALA A 744 -1.81 8.02 -26.34
C ALA A 744 -0.50 7.70 -27.08
N LEU A 745 -0.55 7.54 -28.41
CA LEU A 745 0.64 7.34 -29.25
C LEU A 745 1.60 8.54 -29.18
N THR A 746 1.07 9.77 -29.21
CA THR A 746 1.86 10.99 -29.08
C THR A 746 2.62 11.03 -27.76
N GLU A 747 1.93 10.75 -26.65
CA GLU A 747 2.52 10.77 -25.31
C GLU A 747 3.55 9.65 -25.13
N PHE A 748 3.23 8.44 -25.60
CA PHE A 748 4.15 7.30 -25.56
C PHE A 748 5.45 7.61 -26.29
N LEU A 749 5.37 8.12 -27.52
CA LEU A 749 6.55 8.41 -28.33
C LEU A 749 7.41 9.55 -27.77
N LEU A 750 6.81 10.53 -27.11
CA LEU A 750 7.56 11.63 -26.47
C LEU A 750 8.18 11.22 -25.14
N SER A 751 7.46 10.41 -24.35
CA SER A 751 7.95 9.90 -23.07
C SER A 751 9.08 8.89 -23.27
N ASN A 752 9.05 8.13 -24.37
CA ASN A 752 10.03 7.11 -24.70
C ASN A 752 11.16 7.61 -25.63
N SER A 753 11.43 8.91 -25.62
CA SER A 753 12.49 9.56 -26.41
C SER A 753 13.70 9.91 -25.54
N ASP A 754 14.90 9.65 -26.07
CA ASP A 754 16.18 10.04 -25.47
C ASP A 754 16.42 11.55 -25.59
N ASP A 755 17.29 12.06 -24.72
CA ASP A 755 17.87 13.40 -24.85
C ASP A 755 18.91 13.46 -25.99
N PHE A 756 18.96 14.59 -26.68
CA PHE A 756 19.90 14.86 -27.76
C PHE A 756 20.81 16.04 -27.41
N GLU A 757 22.12 15.83 -27.51
CA GLU A 757 23.11 16.88 -27.32
C GLU A 757 23.23 17.75 -28.58
N TYR A 758 22.60 18.93 -28.55
CA TYR A 758 22.66 19.91 -29.62
C TYR A 758 24.05 20.50 -29.82
N LEU A 759 24.41 20.72 -31.08
CA LEU A 759 25.53 21.56 -31.44
C LEU A 759 25.12 23.03 -31.35
N ARG A 760 26.10 23.89 -31.06
CA ARG A 760 25.95 25.35 -31.06
C ARG A 760 27.00 25.97 -31.99
N PRO A 761 26.70 27.15 -32.56
CA PRO A 761 27.69 27.92 -33.33
C PRO A 761 28.99 28.09 -32.56
N PRO A 762 30.17 27.85 -33.19
CA PRO A 762 31.47 28.06 -32.56
C PRO A 762 31.68 29.50 -32.08
N ALA A 763 32.43 29.68 -30.99
CA ALA A 763 32.70 31.00 -30.40
C ALA A 763 33.52 31.94 -31.32
N GLU A 764 34.17 31.38 -32.35
CA GLU A 764 34.93 32.11 -33.36
C GLU A 764 34.06 32.80 -34.43
N VAL A 765 32.76 32.52 -34.47
CA VAL A 765 31.80 33.15 -35.39
C VAL A 765 31.47 34.55 -34.89
N THR A 766 31.70 35.57 -35.72
CA THR A 766 31.52 36.99 -35.34
C THR A 766 30.27 37.62 -35.94
N GLU A 767 29.80 37.11 -37.08
CA GLU A 767 28.65 37.68 -37.79
C GLU A 767 27.35 36.92 -37.44
N GLN A 768 26.25 37.67 -37.31
CA GLN A 768 24.92 37.09 -37.11
C GLN A 768 24.46 36.31 -38.36
N PRO A 769 23.72 35.20 -38.22
CA PRO A 769 23.20 34.44 -39.35
C PRO A 769 22.33 35.29 -40.31
N SER A 770 22.44 35.06 -41.61
CA SER A 770 21.73 35.82 -42.66
C SER A 770 20.95 34.91 -43.59
N VAL A 771 19.69 35.27 -43.86
CA VAL A 771 18.81 34.59 -44.81
C VAL A 771 19.38 34.62 -46.23
N GLU A 772 19.93 35.76 -46.66
CA GLU A 772 20.48 35.93 -48.01
C GLU A 772 21.71 35.03 -48.21
N ARG A 773 22.63 35.03 -47.24
CA ARG A 773 23.78 34.12 -47.26
C ARG A 773 23.33 32.67 -47.18
N GLY A 774 22.35 32.36 -46.33
CA GLY A 774 21.79 31.02 -46.19
C GLY A 774 21.19 30.49 -47.48
N LYS A 775 20.44 31.31 -48.21
CA LYS A 775 19.90 30.97 -49.53
C LYS A 775 21.02 30.65 -50.53
N TRP A 776 22.06 31.49 -50.57
CA TRP A 776 23.21 31.27 -51.45
C TRP A 776 24.01 30.02 -51.07
N GLN A 777 24.20 29.75 -49.78
CA GLN A 777 24.86 28.52 -49.31
C GLN A 777 24.00 27.29 -49.62
N PHE A 778 22.67 27.37 -49.47
CA PHE A 778 21.76 26.27 -49.80
C PHE A 778 21.83 25.89 -51.30
N GLU A 779 21.94 26.88 -52.17
CA GLU A 779 22.12 26.68 -53.61
C GLU A 779 23.52 26.14 -53.96
N SER A 780 24.57 26.78 -53.46
CA SER A 780 25.96 26.48 -53.84
C SER A 780 26.55 25.22 -53.18
N ARG A 781 26.02 24.80 -52.02
CA ARG A 781 26.51 23.62 -51.27
C ARG A 781 25.84 22.31 -51.68
N GLY A 782 25.05 22.33 -52.76
CA GLY A 782 24.46 21.13 -53.35
C GLY A 782 23.24 20.59 -52.61
N CYS A 783 22.60 21.37 -51.72
CA CYS A 783 21.38 20.95 -51.02
C CYS A 783 20.25 20.66 -52.03
N LEU A 784 20.18 21.45 -53.10
CA LEU A 784 19.21 21.33 -54.20
C LEU A 784 19.37 20.05 -55.05
N ALA A 785 20.50 19.33 -54.94
CA ALA A 785 20.66 18.04 -55.59
C ALA A 785 19.71 16.98 -55.01
N CYS A 786 19.37 17.10 -53.72
CA CYS A 786 18.51 16.16 -53.01
C CYS A 786 17.19 16.78 -52.56
N HIS A 787 17.19 18.05 -52.13
CA HIS A 787 16.02 18.71 -51.54
C HIS A 787 15.37 19.70 -52.52
N SER A 788 14.05 19.79 -52.48
CA SER A 788 13.30 20.87 -53.14
C SER A 788 12.97 21.99 -52.16
N HIS A 789 12.80 23.21 -52.67
CA HIS A 789 12.40 24.38 -51.89
C HIS A 789 11.71 25.41 -52.80
N GLU A 790 10.66 26.06 -52.31
CA GLU A 790 9.80 26.98 -53.09
C GLU A 790 10.56 28.17 -53.70
N SER A 791 11.60 28.65 -53.02
CA SER A 791 12.48 29.71 -53.54
C SER A 791 13.28 29.31 -54.79
N PHE A 792 13.23 28.03 -55.18
CA PHE A 792 13.89 27.44 -56.34
C PHE A 792 12.92 26.53 -57.12
N PRO A 793 11.84 27.08 -57.71
CA PRO A 793 10.71 26.30 -58.24
C PRO A 793 11.07 25.43 -59.45
N GLU A 794 12.17 25.74 -60.13
CA GLU A 794 12.67 24.98 -61.28
C GLU A 794 13.36 23.66 -60.88
N ILE A 795 13.61 23.44 -59.58
CA ILE A 795 14.33 22.27 -59.06
C ILE A 795 13.38 21.40 -58.22
N ALA A 796 13.01 20.24 -58.77
CA ALA A 796 12.08 19.29 -58.16
C ALA A 796 12.74 17.95 -57.80
N SER A 797 13.88 17.98 -57.09
CA SER A 797 14.51 16.75 -56.60
C SER A 797 13.61 16.04 -55.59
N ARG A 798 13.43 14.72 -55.77
CA ARG A 798 12.58 13.87 -54.92
C ARG A 798 13.37 12.93 -54.01
N GLN A 799 14.69 13.07 -53.99
CA GLN A 799 15.59 12.19 -53.23
C GLN A 799 15.55 12.51 -51.73
N GLY A 800 15.45 13.79 -51.38
CA GLY A 800 15.21 14.33 -50.05
C GLY A 800 13.81 14.94 -49.91
N PRO A 801 13.37 15.28 -48.68
CA PRO A 801 12.13 16.00 -48.46
C PRO A 801 12.16 17.42 -49.04
N ASP A 802 10.98 17.88 -49.43
CA ASP A 802 10.69 19.31 -49.64
C ASP A 802 10.84 20.05 -48.31
N LEU A 803 11.65 21.11 -48.31
CA LEU A 803 12.00 21.88 -47.12
C LEU A 803 11.24 23.22 -47.02
N SER A 804 10.35 23.54 -47.97
CA SER A 804 9.65 24.83 -48.02
C SER A 804 8.83 25.12 -46.75
N ARG A 805 8.20 24.09 -46.18
CA ARG A 805 7.35 24.20 -44.97
C ARG A 805 8.06 23.81 -43.68
N VAL A 806 9.40 23.72 -43.71
CA VAL A 806 10.15 23.16 -42.58
C VAL A 806 10.11 24.08 -41.34
N SER A 807 9.94 25.39 -41.54
CA SER A 807 9.76 26.37 -40.46
C SER A 807 8.59 26.00 -39.55
N ALA A 808 7.45 25.54 -40.10
CA ALA A 808 6.26 25.14 -39.34
C ALA A 808 6.49 23.96 -38.39
N LYS A 809 7.53 23.16 -38.62
CA LYS A 809 7.92 22.05 -37.76
C LYS A 809 8.92 22.45 -36.67
N PHE A 810 9.79 23.42 -36.96
CA PHE A 810 10.92 23.77 -36.11
C PHE A 810 10.84 25.17 -35.50
N LYS A 811 9.62 25.72 -35.33
CA LYS A 811 9.39 27.10 -34.84
C LYS A 811 9.97 27.38 -33.44
N THR A 812 10.27 26.36 -32.64
CA THR A 812 10.80 26.52 -31.28
C THR A 812 12.32 26.67 -31.28
N GLU A 813 12.89 27.24 -30.20
CA GLU A 813 14.35 27.33 -30.03
C GLU A 813 15.03 25.95 -30.13
N LYS A 814 14.40 24.92 -29.56
CA LYS A 814 14.84 23.52 -29.68
C LYS A 814 14.84 23.05 -31.13
N GLY A 815 13.78 23.35 -31.88
CA GLY A 815 13.68 23.04 -33.30
C GLY A 815 14.78 23.71 -34.14
N ALA A 816 15.10 24.98 -33.85
CA ALA A 816 16.18 25.71 -34.52
C ALA A 816 17.56 25.11 -34.21
N LEU A 817 17.84 24.80 -32.94
CA LEU A 817 19.08 24.12 -32.52
C LEU A 817 19.19 22.72 -33.12
N TRP A 818 18.07 22.00 -33.22
CA TRP A 818 18.01 20.70 -33.88
C TRP A 818 18.37 20.82 -35.36
N LEU A 819 17.76 21.77 -36.08
CA LEU A 819 17.98 21.99 -37.50
C LEU A 819 19.46 22.35 -37.78
N TYR A 820 20.03 23.25 -36.98
CA TYR A 820 21.45 23.57 -37.02
C TYR A 820 22.33 22.32 -36.85
N SER A 821 22.07 21.55 -35.79
CA SER A 821 22.82 20.33 -35.47
C SER A 821 22.71 19.29 -36.59
N TRP A 822 21.54 19.15 -37.20
CA TRP A 822 21.27 18.25 -38.30
C TRP A 822 22.00 18.66 -39.58
N ILE A 823 22.02 19.95 -39.92
CA ILE A 823 22.73 20.46 -41.09
C ILE A 823 24.25 20.29 -40.93
N LYS A 824 24.77 20.56 -39.72
CA LYS A 824 26.19 20.48 -39.42
C LYS A 824 26.68 19.03 -39.37
N GLN A 825 26.02 18.15 -38.61
CA GLN A 825 26.41 16.76 -38.39
C GLN A 825 25.20 15.82 -38.27
N PRO A 826 24.55 15.43 -39.38
CA PRO A 826 23.30 14.67 -39.36
C PRO A 826 23.45 13.25 -38.78
N HIS A 827 24.66 12.67 -38.85
CA HIS A 827 24.98 11.35 -38.31
C HIS A 827 24.92 11.28 -36.77
N ARG A 828 25.01 12.43 -36.07
CA ARG A 828 24.82 12.50 -34.60
C ARG A 828 23.38 12.18 -34.17
N TYR A 829 22.41 12.57 -35.00
CA TYR A 829 21.00 12.32 -34.72
C TYR A 829 20.53 11.00 -35.34
N HIS A 830 21.00 10.66 -36.55
CA HIS A 830 20.65 9.42 -37.23
C HIS A 830 21.87 8.85 -37.96
N VAL A 831 22.51 7.83 -37.36
CA VAL A 831 23.77 7.25 -37.83
C VAL A 831 23.71 6.78 -39.29
N ARG A 832 22.59 6.19 -39.71
CA ARG A 832 22.40 5.68 -41.09
C ARG A 832 21.78 6.69 -42.05
N THR A 833 21.82 8.00 -41.78
CA THR A 833 21.16 9.02 -42.60
C THR A 833 21.69 9.06 -44.05
N LYS A 834 20.86 9.45 -45.03
CA LYS A 834 21.33 9.68 -46.42
C LYS A 834 21.94 11.07 -46.58
N MET A 835 21.67 11.98 -45.65
CA MET A 835 22.21 13.33 -45.70
C MET A 835 23.71 13.26 -45.36
N PRO A 836 24.61 13.63 -46.29
CA PRO A 836 26.04 13.58 -46.03
C PRO A 836 26.45 14.67 -45.02
N GLU A 837 27.61 14.50 -44.41
CA GLU A 837 28.29 15.61 -43.74
C GLU A 837 28.88 16.52 -44.82
N LEU A 838 28.40 17.77 -44.87
CA LEU A 838 28.76 18.74 -45.91
C LEU A 838 29.99 19.59 -45.55
N PHE A 839 30.68 19.27 -44.45
CA PHE A 839 31.87 19.97 -43.95
C PHE A 839 31.69 21.50 -43.92
N LEU A 840 30.57 21.95 -43.33
CA LEU A 840 30.18 23.35 -43.24
C LEU A 840 30.93 24.07 -42.12
N ASP A 841 32.25 24.18 -42.23
CA ASP A 841 33.09 24.86 -41.25
C ASP A 841 33.00 26.39 -41.34
N PRO A 842 33.23 27.11 -40.23
CA PRO A 842 33.19 28.57 -40.21
C PRO A 842 34.09 29.19 -41.29
N ILE A 843 33.55 30.16 -42.02
CA ILE A 843 34.24 30.83 -43.12
C ILE A 843 34.74 32.19 -42.64
N THR A 844 36.05 32.35 -42.60
CA THR A 844 36.69 33.66 -42.43
C THR A 844 36.62 34.45 -43.73
N GLU A 845 35.96 35.59 -43.71
CA GLU A 845 35.89 36.51 -44.84
C GLU A 845 37.28 37.10 -45.12
N LYS A 846 37.62 37.18 -46.41
CA LYS A 846 38.89 37.72 -46.89
C LYS A 846 38.64 38.91 -47.79
N ASP A 847 39.47 39.94 -47.67
CA ASP A 847 39.45 41.09 -48.56
C ASP A 847 39.94 40.74 -49.97
N THR A 848 39.88 41.69 -50.89
CA THR A 848 40.32 41.53 -52.30
C THR A 848 41.82 41.24 -52.44
N THR A 849 42.60 41.35 -51.36
CA THR A 849 44.03 41.00 -51.30
C THR A 849 44.29 39.64 -50.63
N GLY A 850 43.22 38.94 -50.22
CA GLY A 850 43.29 37.62 -49.59
C GLY A 850 43.56 37.65 -48.08
N LYS A 851 43.52 38.82 -47.43
CA LYS A 851 43.72 38.93 -45.97
C LYS A 851 42.41 38.79 -45.20
N PRO A 852 42.40 38.11 -44.03
CA PRO A 852 41.22 38.02 -43.17
C PRO A 852 40.70 39.40 -42.76
N THR A 853 39.40 39.65 -42.94
CA THR A 853 38.75 40.91 -42.53
C THR A 853 38.41 40.94 -41.04
N GLY A 854 38.61 39.82 -40.34
CA GLY A 854 38.18 39.62 -38.95
C GLY A 854 36.73 39.14 -38.82
N LYS A 855 35.98 39.08 -39.92
CA LYS A 855 34.61 38.56 -39.94
C LYS A 855 34.60 37.06 -40.20
N VAL A 856 33.83 36.33 -39.40
CA VAL A 856 33.65 34.88 -39.52
C VAL A 856 32.15 34.58 -39.57
N THR A 857 31.74 33.84 -40.59
CA THR A 857 30.35 33.41 -40.81
C THR A 857 30.21 31.90 -40.62
N ASP A 858 29.05 31.44 -40.17
CA ASP A 858 28.74 30.00 -40.03
C ASP A 858 27.74 29.59 -41.12
N PRO A 859 28.18 28.83 -42.14
CA PRO A 859 27.30 28.39 -43.23
C PRO A 859 26.13 27.52 -42.77
N ALA A 860 26.31 26.71 -41.72
CA ALA A 860 25.23 25.88 -41.18
C ALA A 860 24.18 26.74 -40.49
N ALA A 861 24.60 27.78 -39.76
CA ALA A 861 23.69 28.73 -39.12
C ALA A 861 22.94 29.59 -40.16
N ASP A 862 23.65 30.07 -41.19
CA ASP A 862 23.05 30.82 -42.30
C ASP A 862 21.97 29.99 -43.02
N ILE A 863 22.26 28.73 -43.38
CA ILE A 863 21.28 27.84 -44.02
C ILE A 863 20.09 27.56 -43.09
N ALA A 864 20.34 27.30 -41.80
CA ALA A 864 19.27 27.06 -40.84
C ALA A 864 18.33 28.26 -40.76
N VAL A 865 18.86 29.49 -40.68
CA VAL A 865 18.04 30.70 -40.65
C VAL A 865 17.29 30.93 -41.97
N PHE A 866 17.89 30.63 -43.13
CA PHE A 866 17.18 30.66 -44.41
C PHE A 866 15.98 29.71 -44.42
N LEU A 867 16.16 28.46 -43.98
CA LEU A 867 15.08 27.45 -43.93
C LEU A 867 14.01 27.75 -42.87
N MET A 868 14.38 28.51 -41.84
CA MET A 868 13.46 28.99 -40.81
C MET A 868 12.74 30.28 -41.20
N ASN A 869 13.24 31.00 -42.21
CA ASN A 869 12.65 32.24 -42.68
C ASN A 869 11.52 31.93 -43.68
N ASN A 870 10.29 32.21 -43.27
CA ASN A 870 9.10 31.97 -44.09
C ASN A 870 9.21 32.69 -45.43
N ALA A 871 9.10 31.95 -46.54
CA ALA A 871 8.74 32.53 -47.84
C ALA A 871 7.26 32.29 -48.22
N SER A 872 6.48 31.62 -47.36
CA SER A 872 5.03 31.45 -47.54
C SER A 872 4.27 31.53 -46.21
N ASP A 873 3.45 32.58 -46.05
CA ASP A 873 2.20 32.52 -45.27
C ASP A 873 1.16 31.68 -46.02
#